data_AF-A0A6N7B462-F1
#
_entry.id   AF-A0A6N7B462-F1
#
_cell.length_a   1.000
_cell.length_b   1.000
_cell.length_c   1.000
_cell.angle_alpha   90.00
_cell.angle_beta   90.00
_cell.angle_gamma   90.00
#
_symmetry.space_group_name_H-M   'P 1'
#
loop_
_entity.id
_entity.type
_entity.pdbx_description
1 polymer ?
#
loop_
_entity_poly.entity_id
_entity_poly.type
_entity_poly.pdbx_seq_one_letter_code
_entity_poly.pdbx_strand_id
1 'polypeptide(L)'
;MAQQSSIENQAAVALPAYLLRLKDGIFVDLSTFPVGGGFEAFIDRLFGEGARFKGLDYRLLMDLLYDYDAILDVHGIGAKLKLAEGVVVFSPKRKTLYKGVRIDSQGKRAEYFFEPVEIETITQVPVYGPPDADGVAPIVGMTSKEELKPTKLNMDEFVADMWLKGVHFGIDIQKVASVIASGEMGRMTVAVQLDATEGIDAEIEEASEVLHRDNSPKILANGKADLRKFQNRFPQIATDARLLKKKPRVLGKPGYKVGGEIIEPEISKDLDLHPLAGPGTRVEKQDGFEFIVSSRDGFLSLDVDSNNISVTEKIENKGGISIKTTGDLSLSGDEFVEHGEVQEGRSVEGKNMTFRSDVYGDIVSQGGFILLEINLSSGSAKSIGGDVTSNGRAFNSIIEAWEGNVSVKYAEACLIKGNSVVIERAVNCEIIAENIQIDRAEGCGIAGRKVKIHSSNSCRGKQTVISMLVPDSAKLEAQIDQIGQAIAECKKIIEVKEQGLALIKSDAEFAKYLTLATNVKQGIVKLTLEHQENWQKMVSKFAKPYSAMERLNAEKQEQLDRILAFQQEQTYLLGAREKNAVGVHCEIGEVIGDTLVRSRLALNGLSEFYKHSVSDLKVLLREQGVQSERIFTNDEGSLDWNFELPKMVDSP
;
A
#
# COMPACT_ATOMS: atom_id res chain seq x y z
N MET A 1 76.33 59.53 -28.80
CA MET A 1 74.87 59.58 -28.61
C MET A 1 74.41 58.22 -28.14
N ALA A 2 74.36 58.04 -26.82
CA ALA A 2 73.84 56.84 -26.18
C ALA A 2 72.59 57.26 -25.40
N GLN A 3 71.46 56.64 -25.72
CA GLN A 3 70.18 56.84 -25.05
C GLN A 3 70.32 56.42 -23.58
N GLN A 4 70.13 57.37 -22.67
CA GLN A 4 69.86 57.11 -21.25
C GLN A 4 68.51 56.40 -21.16
N SER A 5 68.55 55.09 -20.93
CA SER A 5 67.40 54.34 -20.42
C SER A 5 67.17 54.73 -18.97
N SER A 6 65.98 55.25 -18.70
CA SER A 6 65.45 55.54 -17.37
C SER A 6 65.46 54.27 -16.50
N ILE A 7 66.31 54.27 -15.46
CA ILE A 7 66.34 53.26 -14.40
C ILE A 7 65.04 53.42 -13.60
N GLU A 8 64.06 52.54 -13.82
CA GLU A 8 62.91 52.41 -12.92
C GLU A 8 63.40 51.84 -11.58
N ASN A 9 63.35 52.66 -10.53
CA ASN A 9 63.75 52.26 -9.18
C ASN A 9 62.89 51.10 -8.67
N GLN A 10 63.52 49.98 -8.34
CA GLN A 10 62.88 48.86 -7.64
C GLN A 10 62.37 49.34 -6.27
N ALA A 11 61.15 48.98 -5.91
CA ALA A 11 60.62 49.30 -4.58
C ALA A 11 61.15 48.30 -3.54
N ALA A 12 61.64 48.80 -2.41
CA ALA A 12 62.08 48.00 -1.27
C ALA A 12 60.88 47.54 -0.43
N VAL A 13 59.99 46.73 -1.01
CA VAL A 13 58.81 46.16 -0.30
C VAL A 13 59.13 44.76 0.22
N ALA A 14 58.83 44.51 1.50
CA ALA A 14 58.92 43.19 2.10
C ALA A 14 57.79 42.27 1.58
N LEU A 15 58.18 41.22 0.86
CA LEU A 15 57.26 40.21 0.34
C LEU A 15 56.96 39.13 1.40
N PRO A 16 55.69 38.72 1.56
CA PRO A 16 55.30 37.57 2.37
C PRO A 16 55.96 36.26 1.92
N ALA A 17 55.99 35.26 2.80
CA ALA A 17 56.65 33.98 2.55
C ALA A 17 56.11 33.22 1.32
N TYR A 18 54.82 33.39 1.00
CA TYR A 18 54.16 32.79 -0.15
C TYR A 18 54.44 33.52 -1.48
N LEU A 19 55.13 34.66 -1.46
CA LEU A 19 55.57 35.39 -2.66
C LEU A 19 57.09 35.33 -2.80
N LEU A 20 57.56 34.51 -3.73
CA LEU A 20 58.96 34.29 -4.01
C LEU A 20 59.46 35.26 -5.07
N ARG A 21 60.50 36.03 -4.75
CA ARG A 21 61.23 36.84 -5.74
C ARG A 21 62.30 35.98 -6.39
N LEU A 22 62.05 35.56 -7.64
CA LEU A 22 62.98 34.79 -8.46
C LEU A 22 63.58 35.66 -9.57
N LYS A 23 64.58 35.14 -10.29
CA LYS A 23 65.27 35.86 -11.36
C LYS A 23 64.32 36.37 -12.45
N ASP A 24 63.25 35.63 -12.72
CA ASP A 24 62.33 35.87 -13.82
C ASP A 24 61.00 36.50 -13.38
N GLY A 25 60.86 36.90 -12.10
CA GLY A 25 59.69 37.62 -11.60
C GLY A 25 59.28 37.30 -10.17
N ILE A 26 58.05 37.68 -9.84
CA ILE A 26 57.37 37.36 -8.58
C ILE A 26 56.48 36.14 -8.80
N PHE A 27 56.69 35.10 -7.98
CA PHE A 27 55.96 33.85 -8.05
C PHE A 27 55.17 33.62 -6.76
N VAL A 28 53.97 33.07 -6.88
CA VAL A 28 53.13 32.61 -5.77
C VAL A 28 53.40 31.14 -5.54
N ASP A 29 53.77 30.75 -4.32
CA ASP A 29 53.93 29.36 -3.91
C ASP A 29 52.63 28.86 -3.27
N LEU A 30 51.87 28.02 -4.00
CA LEU A 30 50.56 27.55 -3.57
C LEU A 30 50.62 26.73 -2.26
N SER A 31 51.74 26.10 -1.96
CA SER A 31 51.90 25.25 -0.76
C SER A 31 51.94 26.05 0.55
N THR A 32 52.24 27.34 0.45
CA THR A 32 52.34 28.26 1.59
C THR A 32 51.34 29.41 1.51
N PHE A 33 50.46 29.39 0.49
CA PHE A 33 49.48 30.44 0.25
C PHE A 33 48.42 30.47 1.36
N PRO A 34 48.06 31.66 1.88
CA PRO A 34 47.16 31.76 3.02
C PRO A 34 45.70 31.58 2.60
N VAL A 35 45.19 30.37 2.73
CA VAL A 35 43.78 30.04 2.48
C VAL A 35 42.92 30.66 3.60
N GLY A 36 41.93 31.48 3.24
CA GLY A 36 41.00 32.09 4.20
C GLY A 36 41.38 33.50 4.68
N GLY A 37 42.35 34.17 4.06
CA GLY A 37 42.57 35.61 4.21
C GLY A 37 44.04 36.04 4.32
N GLY A 38 44.28 37.35 4.16
CA GLY A 38 45.61 37.95 4.28
C GLY A 38 46.30 38.27 2.95
N PHE A 39 45.92 37.63 1.85
CA PHE A 39 46.41 38.01 0.53
C PHE A 39 45.87 39.37 0.09
N GLU A 40 44.56 39.62 0.21
CA GLU A 40 43.94 40.93 -0.07
C GLU A 40 44.59 42.05 0.75
N ALA A 41 44.75 41.85 2.07
CA ALA A 41 45.41 42.81 2.95
C ALA A 41 46.86 43.10 2.56
N PHE A 42 47.56 42.13 1.96
CA PHE A 42 48.88 42.37 1.40
C PHE A 42 48.81 43.27 0.15
N ILE A 43 47.83 43.05 -0.74
CA ILE A 43 47.61 43.89 -1.93
C ILE A 43 47.26 45.33 -1.51
N ASP A 44 46.36 45.49 -0.53
CA ASP A 44 46.01 46.79 0.06
C ASP A 44 47.25 47.53 0.55
N ARG A 45 48.09 46.83 1.33
CA ARG A 45 49.33 47.40 1.86
C ARG A 45 50.31 47.74 0.74
N LEU A 46 50.50 46.86 -0.24
CA LEU A 46 51.42 47.06 -1.36
C LEU A 46 51.08 48.33 -2.15
N PHE A 47 49.80 48.49 -2.52
CA PHE A 47 49.36 49.65 -3.29
C PHE A 47 49.28 50.92 -2.42
N GLY A 48 48.87 50.77 -1.16
CA GLY A 48 48.81 51.86 -0.17
C GLY A 48 50.16 52.48 0.13
N GLU A 49 51.22 51.66 0.24
CA GLU A 49 52.62 52.09 0.41
C GLU A 49 53.21 52.73 -0.87
N GLY A 50 52.43 52.80 -1.96
CA GLY A 50 52.89 53.40 -3.22
C GLY A 50 53.83 52.50 -4.01
N ALA A 51 53.69 51.19 -3.89
CA ALA A 51 54.28 50.23 -4.81
C ALA A 51 53.20 49.62 -5.72
N ARG A 52 53.62 48.94 -6.79
CA ARG A 52 52.74 48.16 -7.66
C ARG A 52 53.47 47.00 -8.29
N PHE A 53 52.72 46.05 -8.83
CA PHE A 53 53.28 45.03 -9.71
C PHE A 53 53.68 45.64 -11.07
N LYS A 54 54.65 45.01 -11.72
CA LYS A 54 55.04 45.26 -13.11
C LYS A 54 54.77 44.00 -13.92
N GLY A 55 54.07 44.12 -15.04
CA GLY A 55 53.67 42.98 -15.86
C GLY A 55 52.77 42.02 -15.09
N LEU A 56 51.73 42.54 -14.45
CA LEU A 56 50.82 41.76 -13.61
C LEU A 56 49.99 40.79 -14.47
N ASP A 57 49.95 39.52 -14.08
CA ASP A 57 48.91 38.59 -14.52
C ASP A 57 47.65 38.83 -13.68
N TYR A 58 46.78 39.71 -14.18
CA TYR A 58 45.55 40.07 -13.49
C TYR A 58 44.59 38.90 -13.35
N ARG A 59 44.55 37.99 -14.32
CA ARG A 59 43.68 36.82 -14.24
C ARG A 59 44.11 35.95 -13.08
N LEU A 60 45.40 35.64 -12.98
CA LEU A 60 45.94 34.89 -11.85
C LEU A 60 45.72 35.63 -10.52
N LEU A 61 45.84 36.96 -10.48
CA LEU A 61 45.51 37.73 -9.28
C LEU A 61 44.05 37.53 -8.84
N MET A 62 43.10 37.62 -9.76
CA MET A 62 41.67 37.44 -9.48
C MET A 62 41.38 36.00 -9.05
N ASP A 63 41.91 35.01 -9.76
CA ASP A 63 41.71 33.60 -9.44
C ASP A 63 42.29 33.29 -8.03
N LEU A 64 43.44 33.87 -7.65
CA LEU A 64 44.01 33.72 -6.30
C LEU A 64 43.18 34.37 -5.19
N LEU A 65 42.43 35.44 -5.51
CA LEU A 65 41.59 36.16 -4.55
C LEU A 65 40.19 35.54 -4.43
N TYR A 66 39.62 35.04 -5.53
CA TYR A 66 38.19 34.73 -5.64
C TYR A 66 37.86 33.33 -6.16
N ASP A 67 38.82 32.57 -6.72
CA ASP A 67 38.60 31.21 -7.23
C ASP A 67 39.81 30.29 -6.96
N TYR A 68 40.30 30.31 -5.72
CA TYR A 68 41.51 29.59 -5.33
C TYR A 68 41.38 28.07 -5.48
N ASP A 69 40.20 27.51 -5.23
CA ASP A 69 39.94 26.08 -5.40
C ASP A 69 40.12 25.65 -6.87
N ALA A 70 39.66 26.47 -7.83
CA ALA A 70 39.89 26.18 -9.25
C ALA A 70 41.38 26.22 -9.62
N ILE A 71 42.18 27.12 -9.03
CA ILE A 71 43.63 27.12 -9.21
C ILE A 71 44.24 25.82 -8.69
N LEU A 72 43.82 25.36 -7.51
CA LEU A 72 44.34 24.12 -6.91
C LEU A 72 43.99 22.89 -7.75
N ASP A 73 42.77 22.81 -8.27
CA ASP A 73 42.33 21.70 -9.13
C ASP A 73 43.15 21.61 -10.42
N VAL A 74 43.48 22.76 -11.02
CA VAL A 74 44.21 22.82 -12.29
C VAL A 74 45.71 22.62 -12.11
N HIS A 75 46.32 23.24 -11.10
CA HIS A 75 47.78 23.31 -10.96
C HIS A 75 48.35 22.42 -9.84
N GLY A 76 47.52 22.03 -8.87
CA GLY A 76 47.93 21.28 -7.68
C GLY A 76 48.64 22.14 -6.64
N ILE A 77 48.54 21.74 -5.37
CA ILE A 77 49.05 22.47 -4.20
C ILE A 77 50.56 22.77 -4.22
N GLY A 78 51.35 22.02 -4.99
CA GLY A 78 52.82 22.19 -5.05
C GLY A 78 53.30 23.19 -6.11
N ALA A 79 52.40 23.80 -6.88
CA ALA A 79 52.80 24.65 -8.00
C ALA A 79 53.31 26.04 -7.56
N LYS A 80 54.18 26.60 -8.41
CA LYS A 80 54.70 27.97 -8.30
C LYS A 80 54.28 28.76 -9.53
N LEU A 81 53.38 29.73 -9.36
CA LEU A 81 52.75 30.46 -10.46
C LEU A 81 53.32 31.87 -10.56
N LYS A 82 53.72 32.32 -11.76
CA LYS A 82 54.28 33.67 -11.96
C LYS A 82 53.16 34.71 -11.94
N LEU A 83 53.14 35.56 -10.92
CA LEU A 83 52.14 36.64 -10.76
C LEU A 83 52.54 37.92 -11.48
N ALA A 84 53.82 38.28 -11.46
CA ALA A 84 54.31 39.53 -12.03
C ALA A 84 55.79 39.44 -12.44
N GLU A 85 56.28 40.39 -13.23
CA GLU A 85 57.71 40.54 -13.54
C GLU A 85 58.50 41.18 -12.38
N GLY A 86 57.86 41.96 -11.52
CA GLY A 86 58.52 42.63 -10.41
C GLY A 86 57.60 43.55 -9.60
N VAL A 87 58.18 44.22 -8.61
CA VAL A 87 57.52 45.27 -7.82
C VAL A 87 58.29 46.57 -7.98
N VAL A 88 57.59 47.62 -8.41
CA VAL A 88 58.15 48.95 -8.70
C VAL A 88 57.42 50.06 -7.94
N VAL A 89 58.06 51.22 -7.80
CA VAL A 89 57.45 52.38 -7.12
C VAL A 89 56.35 52.97 -7.99
N PHE A 90 55.16 53.14 -7.43
CA PHE A 90 54.07 53.90 -8.01
C PHE A 90 54.15 55.37 -7.57
N SER A 91 54.94 56.16 -8.30
CA SER A 91 55.26 57.54 -7.92
C SER A 91 54.00 58.42 -7.75
N PRO A 92 53.97 59.36 -6.78
CA PRO A 92 52.85 60.28 -6.60
C PRO A 92 52.49 61.08 -7.85
N LYS A 93 53.50 61.47 -8.66
CA LYS A 93 53.31 62.17 -9.94
C LYS A 93 52.57 61.34 -10.99
N ARG A 94 52.67 60.00 -10.95
CA ARG A 94 51.91 59.12 -11.84
C ARG A 94 50.50 58.90 -11.31
N LYS A 95 50.31 58.80 -9.99
CA LYS A 95 48.98 58.62 -9.36
C LYS A 95 48.00 59.74 -9.74
N THR A 96 48.46 60.99 -9.87
CA THR A 96 47.62 62.14 -10.27
C THR A 96 47.05 62.06 -11.69
N LEU A 97 47.59 61.18 -12.54
CA LEU A 97 47.08 60.94 -13.90
C LEU A 97 45.75 60.16 -13.89
N TYR A 98 45.49 59.38 -12.84
CA TYR A 98 44.31 58.52 -12.76
C TYR A 98 43.18 59.25 -12.05
N LYS A 99 42.08 59.49 -12.76
CA LYS A 99 40.91 60.26 -12.28
C LYS A 99 39.96 59.41 -11.44
N GLY A 100 38.96 60.04 -10.86
CA GLY A 100 37.95 59.34 -10.06
C GLY A 100 37.19 58.30 -10.88
N VAL A 101 36.93 57.16 -10.27
CA VAL A 101 36.05 56.12 -10.81
C VAL A 101 34.65 56.30 -10.21
N ARG A 102 33.61 56.03 -11.00
CA ARG A 102 32.24 56.01 -10.53
C ARG A 102 31.79 54.56 -10.36
N ILE A 103 31.66 54.12 -9.11
CA ILE A 103 31.01 52.86 -8.77
C ILE A 103 29.52 53.14 -8.58
N ASP A 104 28.67 52.29 -9.14
CA ASP A 104 27.22 52.39 -8.92
C ASP A 104 26.86 52.10 -7.45
N SER A 105 25.71 52.59 -6.99
CA SER A 105 25.30 52.44 -5.58
C SER A 105 25.07 50.99 -5.15
N GLN A 106 24.95 50.07 -6.10
CA GLN A 106 24.78 48.63 -5.86
C GLN A 106 26.10 47.85 -5.98
N GLY A 107 27.20 48.48 -6.40
CA GLY A 107 28.50 47.84 -6.60
C GLY A 107 28.57 46.87 -7.79
N LYS A 108 27.62 46.94 -8.72
CA LYS A 108 27.55 46.06 -9.90
C LYS A 108 28.51 46.46 -11.01
N ARG A 109 28.84 47.75 -11.13
CA ARG A 109 29.67 48.26 -12.22
C ARG A 109 30.51 49.46 -11.80
N ALA A 110 31.72 49.54 -12.35
CA ALA A 110 32.57 50.72 -12.28
C ALA A 110 32.73 51.36 -13.65
N GLU A 111 32.52 52.68 -13.72
CA GLU A 111 32.74 53.50 -14.90
C GLU A 111 33.93 54.44 -14.70
N TYR A 112 34.82 54.50 -15.69
CA TYR A 112 35.95 55.41 -15.73
C TYR A 112 35.86 56.32 -16.96
N PHE A 113 36.28 57.57 -16.82
CA PHE A 113 36.34 58.54 -17.92
C PHE A 113 37.78 58.67 -18.41
N PHE A 114 38.05 58.21 -19.64
CA PHE A 114 39.35 58.32 -20.27
C PHE A 114 39.47 59.67 -20.99
N GLU A 115 40.56 60.38 -20.69
CA GLU A 115 40.93 61.66 -21.28
C GLU A 115 42.45 61.72 -21.50
N PRO A 116 42.97 62.62 -22.36
CA PRO A 116 44.39 62.82 -22.54
C PRO A 116 45.05 63.26 -21.23
N VAL A 117 46.22 62.69 -20.94
CA VAL A 117 46.96 62.99 -19.70
C VAL A 117 48.34 63.56 -20.01
N GLU A 118 48.80 64.47 -19.16
CA GLU A 118 50.09 65.13 -19.27
C GLU A 118 50.87 65.00 -17.96
N ILE A 119 52.19 64.95 -18.04
CA ILE A 119 53.07 64.86 -16.88
C ILE A 119 54.15 65.94 -16.92
N GLU A 120 54.36 66.60 -15.79
CA GLU A 120 55.41 67.62 -15.63
C GLU A 120 56.80 66.98 -15.70
N THR A 121 57.57 67.38 -16.71
CA THR A 121 58.96 67.00 -16.89
C THR A 121 59.85 68.21 -16.69
N ILE A 122 60.86 68.08 -15.82
CA ILE A 122 61.89 69.11 -15.64
C ILE A 122 62.99 68.83 -16.66
N THR A 123 63.19 69.75 -17.60
CA THR A 123 64.26 69.64 -18.60
C THR A 123 65.27 70.75 -18.36
N GLN A 124 66.56 70.42 -18.30
CA GLN A 124 67.61 71.44 -18.20
C GLN A 124 67.83 72.07 -19.56
N VAL A 125 67.67 73.39 -19.64
CA VAL A 125 67.85 74.18 -20.85
C VAL A 125 69.10 75.05 -20.68
N PRO A 126 70.03 75.04 -21.65
CA PRO A 126 71.22 75.89 -21.57
C PRO A 126 70.85 77.37 -21.64
N VAL A 127 71.43 78.16 -20.73
CA VAL A 127 71.37 79.62 -20.73
C VAL A 127 72.57 80.13 -21.51
N TYR A 128 72.32 80.83 -22.61
CA TYR A 128 73.36 81.40 -23.47
C TYR A 128 73.75 82.81 -22.99
N GLY A 129 75.05 83.06 -22.88
CA GLY A 129 75.63 84.37 -22.55
C GLY A 129 75.72 85.30 -23.76
N PRO A 130 76.28 86.52 -23.61
CA PRO A 130 76.52 87.40 -24.74
C PRO A 130 77.44 86.73 -25.78
N PRO A 131 77.20 86.90 -27.10
CA PRO A 131 78.02 86.31 -28.15
C PRO A 131 79.49 86.68 -28.00
N ASP A 132 80.39 85.72 -28.18
CA ASP A 132 81.82 85.98 -28.28
C ASP A 132 82.17 86.69 -29.61
N ALA A 133 83.44 87.00 -29.82
CA ALA A 133 83.94 87.70 -31.00
C ALA A 133 83.68 86.95 -32.33
N ASP A 134 83.36 85.65 -32.25
CA ASP A 134 83.04 84.79 -33.39
C ASP A 134 81.51 84.67 -33.64
N GLY A 135 80.70 85.38 -32.84
CA GLY A 135 79.24 85.42 -32.97
C GLY A 135 78.52 84.23 -32.33
N VAL A 136 79.23 83.38 -31.57
CA VAL A 136 78.65 82.21 -30.90
C VAL A 136 78.38 82.55 -29.43
N ALA A 137 77.16 82.33 -28.96
CA ALA A 137 76.82 82.56 -27.57
C ALA A 137 77.29 81.37 -26.71
N PRO A 138 78.22 81.56 -25.74
CA PRO A 138 78.66 80.47 -24.87
C PRO A 138 77.56 80.12 -23.85
N ILE A 139 77.44 78.84 -23.49
CA ILE A 139 76.51 78.40 -22.44
C ILE A 139 77.07 78.85 -21.08
N VAL A 140 76.42 79.83 -20.43
CA VAL A 140 76.83 80.43 -19.15
C VAL A 140 76.17 79.77 -17.94
N GLY A 141 75.21 78.87 -18.15
CA GLY A 141 74.56 78.10 -17.10
C GLY A 141 73.49 77.15 -17.65
N MET A 142 72.89 76.36 -16.77
CA MET A 142 71.71 75.54 -17.07
C MET A 142 70.55 76.03 -16.21
N THR A 143 69.38 76.25 -16.81
CA THR A 143 68.14 76.54 -16.08
C THR A 143 67.19 75.37 -16.18
N SER A 144 66.53 75.03 -15.08
CA SER A 144 65.46 74.01 -15.08
C SER A 144 64.19 74.63 -15.65
N LYS A 145 63.67 74.08 -16.74
CA LYS A 145 62.37 74.44 -17.30
C LYS A 145 61.38 73.31 -17.02
N GLU A 146 60.28 73.65 -16.35
CA GLU A 146 59.13 72.77 -16.18
C GLU A 146 58.27 72.81 -17.45
N GLU A 147 57.98 71.63 -18.01
CA GLU A 147 57.15 71.46 -19.20
C GLU A 147 56.17 70.31 -19.01
N LEU A 148 54.89 70.54 -19.32
CA LEU A 148 53.89 69.48 -19.40
C LEU A 148 54.08 68.70 -20.70
N LYS A 149 54.32 67.39 -20.60
CA LYS A 149 54.46 66.50 -21.75
C LYS A 149 53.28 65.52 -21.80
N PRO A 150 52.62 65.35 -22.95
CA PRO A 150 51.63 64.29 -23.13
C PRO A 150 52.21 62.92 -22.76
N THR A 151 51.44 62.12 -22.04
CA THR A 151 51.83 60.78 -21.59
C THR A 151 50.67 59.79 -21.76
N LYS A 152 50.91 58.51 -21.48
CA LYS A 152 49.88 57.46 -21.49
C LYS A 152 49.70 56.86 -20.11
N LEU A 153 48.48 56.42 -19.83
CA LEU A 153 48.20 55.56 -18.68
C LEU A 153 48.89 54.20 -18.87
N ASN A 154 49.12 53.49 -17.77
CA ASN A 154 49.72 52.15 -17.76
C ASN A 154 48.73 51.18 -17.12
N MET A 155 48.67 49.95 -17.63
CA MET A 155 47.69 48.96 -17.15
C MET A 155 47.91 48.56 -15.68
N ASP A 156 49.14 48.22 -15.29
CA ASP A 156 49.43 47.80 -13.92
C ASP A 156 49.17 48.93 -12.92
N GLU A 157 49.45 50.17 -13.33
CA GLU A 157 49.13 51.37 -12.55
C GLU A 157 47.63 51.62 -12.47
N PHE A 158 46.89 51.38 -13.57
CA PHE A 158 45.43 51.47 -13.58
C PHE A 158 44.83 50.47 -12.59
N VAL A 159 45.27 49.21 -12.61
CA VAL A 159 44.82 48.19 -11.64
C VAL A 159 45.13 48.63 -10.20
N ALA A 160 46.36 49.07 -9.92
CA ALA A 160 46.74 49.51 -8.58
C ALA A 160 45.95 50.74 -8.10
N ASP A 161 45.69 51.71 -8.98
CA ASP A 161 44.91 52.90 -8.66
C ASP A 161 43.40 52.62 -8.52
N MET A 162 42.83 51.77 -9.39
CA MET A 162 41.44 51.31 -9.29
C MET A 162 41.21 50.53 -7.99
N TRP A 163 42.18 49.70 -7.59
CA TRP A 163 42.15 49.00 -6.31
C TRP A 163 42.04 49.99 -5.14
N LEU A 164 42.92 51.01 -5.09
CA LEU A 164 42.87 52.05 -4.07
C LEU A 164 41.56 52.87 -4.07
N LYS A 165 40.79 52.82 -5.17
CA LYS A 165 39.49 53.48 -5.32
C LYS A 165 38.31 52.54 -5.09
N GLY A 166 38.55 51.32 -4.60
CA GLY A 166 37.51 50.35 -4.22
C GLY A 166 37.02 49.48 -5.37
N VAL A 167 37.78 49.35 -6.46
CA VAL A 167 37.51 48.39 -7.55
C VAL A 167 38.48 47.22 -7.39
N HIS A 168 38.06 46.18 -6.66
CA HIS A 168 38.87 45.00 -6.35
C HIS A 168 38.61 43.83 -7.31
N PHE A 169 37.44 43.80 -7.96
CA PHE A 169 37.02 42.70 -8.83
C PHE A 169 36.55 43.18 -10.22
N GLY A 170 36.74 42.31 -11.21
CA GLY A 170 35.99 42.34 -12.47
C GLY A 170 36.46 43.34 -13.51
N ILE A 171 37.70 43.85 -13.42
CA ILE A 171 38.26 44.77 -14.43
C ILE A 171 38.40 44.04 -15.77
N ASP A 172 37.79 44.59 -16.82
CA ASP A 172 37.98 44.12 -18.19
C ASP A 172 39.32 44.63 -18.73
N ILE A 173 40.38 43.88 -18.44
CA ILE A 173 41.75 44.29 -18.72
C ILE A 173 42.02 44.44 -20.22
N GLN A 174 41.34 43.66 -21.07
CA GLN A 174 41.52 43.72 -22.52
C GLN A 174 40.92 45.01 -23.06
N LYS A 175 39.69 45.35 -22.62
CA LYS A 175 39.01 46.57 -23.03
C LYS A 175 39.73 47.83 -22.54
N VAL A 176 40.18 47.83 -21.28
CA VAL A 176 40.96 48.94 -20.73
C VAL A 176 42.30 49.09 -21.46
N ALA A 177 42.99 48.00 -21.80
CA ALA A 177 44.25 48.05 -22.54
C ALA A 177 44.06 48.67 -23.93
N SER A 178 42.99 48.28 -24.61
CA SER A 178 42.62 48.81 -25.93
C SER A 178 42.38 50.32 -25.90
N VAL A 179 41.65 50.81 -24.90
CA VAL A 179 41.35 52.25 -24.77
C VAL A 179 42.61 53.06 -24.40
N ILE A 180 43.45 52.54 -23.51
CA ILE A 180 44.76 53.17 -23.20
C ILE A 180 45.67 53.21 -24.43
N ALA A 181 45.67 52.16 -25.26
CA ALA A 181 46.51 52.08 -26.45
C ALA A 181 46.05 53.06 -27.55
N SER A 182 44.73 53.09 -27.82
CA SER A 182 44.10 53.91 -28.84
C SER A 182 44.03 55.40 -28.48
N GLY A 183 43.99 55.74 -27.18
CA GLY A 183 43.82 57.12 -26.71
C GLY A 183 42.39 57.62 -26.91
N GLU A 184 41.41 56.72 -27.02
CA GLU A 184 40.00 57.07 -27.14
C GLU A 184 39.51 57.82 -25.89
N MET A 185 38.71 58.86 -26.12
CA MET A 185 38.13 59.68 -25.05
C MET A 185 36.69 59.28 -24.82
N GLY A 186 36.31 59.09 -23.56
CA GLY A 186 34.93 58.77 -23.22
C GLY A 186 34.77 58.07 -21.88
N ARG A 187 33.51 58.01 -21.41
CA ARG A 187 33.15 57.23 -20.24
C ARG A 187 32.89 55.80 -20.67
N MET A 188 33.50 54.85 -19.99
CA MET A 188 33.28 53.43 -20.24
C MET A 188 33.15 52.65 -18.94
N THR A 189 32.39 51.56 -18.99
CA THR A 189 32.43 50.53 -17.96
C THR A 189 33.77 49.80 -18.03
N VAL A 190 34.51 49.84 -16.93
CA VAL A 190 35.84 49.23 -16.77
C VAL A 190 35.80 47.97 -15.91
N ALA A 191 34.82 47.83 -15.02
CA ALA A 191 34.63 46.61 -14.23
C ALA A 191 33.16 46.27 -14.03
N VAL A 192 32.85 44.97 -13.91
CA VAL A 192 31.49 44.44 -13.71
C VAL A 192 31.53 43.33 -12.66
N GLN A 193 30.46 43.23 -11.86
CA GLN A 193 30.28 42.15 -10.90
C GLN A 193 30.14 40.78 -11.57
N LEU A 194 30.38 39.73 -10.79
CA LEU A 194 29.97 38.37 -11.09
C LEU A 194 28.72 38.05 -10.26
N ASP A 195 27.62 37.69 -10.90
CA ASP A 195 26.41 37.27 -10.19
C ASP A 195 26.60 35.88 -9.56
N ALA A 196 25.96 35.65 -8.41
CA ALA A 196 25.93 34.33 -7.80
C ALA A 196 25.15 33.35 -8.68
N THR A 197 25.58 32.10 -8.74
CA THR A 197 24.83 31.06 -9.48
C THR A 197 23.84 30.40 -8.55
N GLU A 198 22.60 30.23 -9.01
CA GLU A 198 21.59 29.47 -8.27
C GLU A 198 22.02 28.01 -8.12
N GLY A 199 21.74 27.43 -6.95
CA GLY A 199 21.81 25.99 -6.77
C GLY A 199 20.54 25.27 -7.23
N ILE A 200 20.49 23.97 -7.04
CA ILE A 200 19.34 23.11 -7.39
C ILE A 200 18.81 22.48 -6.11
N ASP A 201 17.51 22.61 -5.86
CA ASP A 201 16.83 22.01 -4.71
C ASP A 201 16.89 20.46 -4.76
N ALA A 202 16.76 19.82 -3.60
CA ALA A 202 16.62 18.36 -3.55
C ALA A 202 15.27 17.93 -4.15
N GLU A 203 15.28 16.85 -4.93
CA GLU A 203 14.09 16.32 -5.59
C GLU A 203 13.85 14.85 -5.23
N ILE A 204 12.62 14.37 -5.48
CA ILE A 204 12.31 12.94 -5.45
C ILE A 204 12.21 12.45 -6.89
N GLU A 205 12.83 11.31 -7.17
CA GLU A 205 12.60 10.55 -8.39
C GLU A 205 12.00 9.18 -8.08
N GLU A 206 11.21 8.67 -9.01
CA GLU A 206 10.73 7.29 -8.95
C GLU A 206 11.89 6.32 -9.15
N ALA A 207 11.99 5.31 -8.28
CA ALA A 207 13.11 4.36 -8.28
C ALA A 207 12.82 3.05 -9.04
N SER A 208 11.55 2.76 -9.34
CA SER A 208 11.14 1.49 -9.96
C SER A 208 9.79 1.60 -10.68
N GLU A 209 9.66 0.91 -11.81
CA GLU A 209 8.41 0.79 -12.57
C GLU A 209 7.31 -0.02 -11.85
N VAL A 210 7.63 -0.67 -10.71
CA VAL A 210 6.66 -1.47 -9.94
C VAL A 210 5.47 -0.63 -9.41
N LEU A 211 5.63 0.69 -9.33
CA LEU A 211 4.55 1.60 -8.94
C LEU A 211 3.52 1.81 -10.06
N HIS A 212 3.87 1.46 -11.31
CA HIS A 212 3.05 1.76 -12.47
C HIS A 212 1.90 0.77 -12.59
N ARG A 213 0.70 1.33 -12.77
CA ARG A 213 -0.51 0.57 -13.07
C ARG A 213 -0.52 0.25 -14.56
N ASP A 214 -0.91 -0.95 -14.92
CA ASP A 214 -1.17 -1.34 -16.30
C ASP A 214 -2.68 -1.43 -16.54
N ASN A 215 -3.22 -0.37 -17.15
CA ASN A 215 -4.62 -0.30 -17.54
C ASN A 215 -4.87 -0.83 -18.97
N SER A 216 -3.92 -1.55 -19.58
CA SER A 216 -4.18 -2.26 -20.81
C SER A 216 -5.18 -3.41 -20.56
N PRO A 217 -5.96 -3.83 -21.57
CA PRO A 217 -6.88 -4.96 -21.44
C PRO A 217 -6.16 -6.25 -21.04
N LYS A 218 -6.76 -7.02 -20.13
CA LYS A 218 -6.18 -8.28 -19.66
C LYS A 218 -6.06 -9.27 -20.82
N ILE A 219 -4.86 -9.80 -21.04
CA ILE A 219 -4.66 -10.85 -22.05
C ILE A 219 -4.99 -12.21 -21.45
N LEU A 220 -5.95 -12.90 -22.05
CA LEU A 220 -6.36 -14.25 -21.65
C LEU A 220 -5.36 -15.29 -22.17
N ALA A 221 -5.37 -16.49 -21.58
CA ALA A 221 -4.48 -17.59 -21.98
C ALA A 221 -4.60 -18.01 -23.46
N ASN A 222 -5.73 -17.69 -24.12
CA ASN A 222 -5.97 -17.93 -25.53
C ASN A 222 -5.45 -16.79 -26.45
N GLY A 223 -4.74 -15.80 -25.90
CA GLY A 223 -4.20 -14.65 -26.63
C GLY A 223 -5.22 -13.56 -26.97
N LYS A 224 -6.49 -13.71 -26.59
CA LYS A 224 -7.51 -12.66 -26.76
C LYS A 224 -7.47 -11.66 -25.60
N ALA A 225 -7.72 -10.40 -25.90
CA ALA A 225 -7.88 -9.35 -24.91
C ALA A 225 -9.29 -9.36 -24.31
N ASP A 226 -9.39 -9.37 -22.98
CA ASP A 226 -10.60 -9.09 -22.24
C ASP A 226 -10.71 -7.58 -21.99
N LEU A 227 -11.58 -6.92 -22.76
CA LEU A 227 -11.80 -5.47 -22.69
C LEU A 227 -12.52 -5.04 -21.41
N ARG A 228 -12.99 -5.97 -20.58
CA ARG A 228 -13.69 -5.67 -19.33
C ARG A 228 -12.73 -5.56 -18.15
N LYS A 229 -11.54 -6.15 -18.21
CA LYS A 229 -10.58 -6.23 -17.11
C LYS A 229 -9.27 -5.57 -17.49
N PHE A 230 -8.65 -4.88 -16.54
CA PHE A 230 -7.29 -4.38 -16.71
C PHE A 230 -6.24 -5.47 -16.41
N GLN A 231 -5.07 -5.33 -17.04
CA GLN A 231 -3.94 -6.23 -16.87
C GLN A 231 -3.38 -6.17 -15.44
N ASN A 232 -3.16 -4.97 -14.90
CA ASN A 232 -2.71 -4.76 -13.52
C ASN A 232 -3.17 -3.41 -12.96
N ARG A 233 -4.37 -3.36 -12.38
CA ARG A 233 -4.92 -2.12 -11.82
C ARG A 233 -4.30 -1.75 -10.47
N PHE A 234 -3.98 -2.74 -9.64
CA PHE A 234 -3.46 -2.57 -8.28
C PHE A 234 -2.11 -3.29 -8.18
N PRO A 235 -1.00 -2.61 -8.53
CA PRO A 235 0.33 -3.20 -8.46
C PRO A 235 0.64 -3.69 -7.05
N GLN A 236 1.11 -4.92 -6.96
CA GLN A 236 1.59 -5.50 -5.72
C GLN A 236 3.07 -5.18 -5.57
N ILE A 237 3.41 -4.59 -4.43
CA ILE A 237 4.75 -4.21 -4.04
C ILE A 237 5.33 -5.34 -3.20
N ALA A 238 6.49 -5.86 -3.59
CA ALA A 238 7.26 -6.81 -2.79
C ALA A 238 8.04 -6.09 -1.69
N THR A 239 8.39 -6.80 -0.62
CA THR A 239 9.28 -6.32 0.44
C THR A 239 10.64 -5.91 -0.14
N ASP A 240 11.22 -4.85 0.40
CA ASP A 240 12.49 -4.24 -0.02
C ASP A 240 12.50 -3.66 -1.45
N ALA A 241 11.33 -3.50 -2.07
CA ALA A 241 11.20 -2.78 -3.33
C ALA A 241 11.53 -1.29 -3.12
N ARG A 242 12.39 -0.75 -3.99
CA ARG A 242 12.73 0.67 -4.04
C ARG A 242 11.59 1.44 -4.69
N LEU A 243 10.97 2.37 -3.96
CA LEU A 243 9.81 3.12 -4.43
C LEU A 243 10.25 4.50 -4.93
N LEU A 244 10.86 5.29 -4.06
CA LEU A 244 11.27 6.67 -4.32
C LEU A 244 12.74 6.84 -3.94
N LYS A 245 13.47 7.65 -4.69
CA LYS A 245 14.88 7.99 -4.46
C LYS A 245 15.02 9.50 -4.31
N LYS A 246 15.82 9.94 -3.34
CA LYS A 246 16.20 11.35 -3.20
C LYS A 246 17.33 11.69 -4.17
N LYS A 247 17.13 12.74 -4.96
CA LYS A 247 18.20 13.49 -5.62
C LYS A 247 18.69 14.57 -4.66
N PRO A 248 19.97 14.54 -4.25
CA PRO A 248 20.49 15.55 -3.33
C PRO A 248 20.51 16.93 -3.99
N ARG A 249 20.36 17.98 -3.17
CA ARG A 249 20.53 19.37 -3.61
C ARG A 249 21.95 19.64 -4.11
N VAL A 250 22.08 20.59 -5.03
CA VAL A 250 23.35 21.11 -5.53
C VAL A 250 23.48 22.56 -5.06
N LEU A 251 24.58 22.90 -4.37
CA LEU A 251 24.77 24.28 -3.89
C LEU A 251 25.17 25.21 -5.04
N GLY A 252 24.71 26.46 -4.98
CA GLY A 252 25.14 27.54 -5.86
C GLY A 252 26.58 27.98 -5.58
N LYS A 253 27.16 28.77 -6.49
CA LYS A 253 28.47 29.40 -6.34
C LYS A 253 28.32 30.88 -5.97
N PRO A 254 29.20 31.43 -5.12
CA PRO A 254 29.17 32.84 -4.79
C PRO A 254 29.47 33.72 -6.00
N GLY A 255 28.84 34.88 -6.03
CA GLY A 255 29.20 35.99 -6.90
C GLY A 255 30.08 37.00 -6.17
N TYR A 256 30.57 37.99 -6.90
CA TYR A 256 31.42 39.07 -6.36
C TYR A 256 31.03 40.41 -6.94
N LYS A 257 30.78 41.40 -6.09
CA LYS A 257 30.64 42.80 -6.53
C LYS A 257 31.97 43.35 -6.99
N VAL A 258 31.95 44.48 -7.69
CA VAL A 258 33.15 45.19 -8.13
C VAL A 258 34.08 45.57 -6.97
N GLY A 259 33.52 45.83 -5.79
CA GLY A 259 34.29 46.09 -4.56
C GLY A 259 34.91 44.86 -3.90
N GLY A 260 34.72 43.66 -4.44
CA GLY A 260 35.20 42.40 -3.86
C GLY A 260 34.26 41.76 -2.83
N GLU A 261 33.16 42.42 -2.46
CA GLU A 261 32.13 41.87 -1.56
C GLU A 261 31.47 40.61 -2.16
N ILE A 262 31.32 39.56 -1.34
CA ILE A 262 30.66 38.31 -1.70
C ILE A 262 29.14 38.54 -1.88
N ILE A 263 28.60 37.98 -2.96
CA ILE A 263 27.17 37.81 -3.19
C ILE A 263 26.84 36.35 -2.89
N GLU A 264 26.24 36.10 -1.73
CA GLU A 264 25.86 34.74 -1.33
C GLU A 264 24.74 34.20 -2.23
N PRO A 265 24.86 32.96 -2.74
CA PRO A 265 23.78 32.33 -3.49
C PRO A 265 22.61 32.00 -2.55
N GLU A 266 21.40 31.89 -3.11
CA GLU A 266 20.27 31.39 -2.34
C GLU A 266 20.52 29.93 -1.91
N ILE A 267 20.20 29.62 -0.65
CA ILE A 267 20.42 28.27 -0.11
C ILE A 267 19.36 27.33 -0.70
N SER A 268 19.82 26.39 -1.52
CA SER A 268 18.95 25.34 -2.08
C SER A 268 18.31 24.52 -0.97
N LYS A 269 17.02 24.27 -1.10
CA LYS A 269 16.22 23.51 -0.14
C LYS A 269 16.65 22.05 -0.15
N ASP A 270 16.69 21.46 1.03
CA ASP A 270 16.87 20.02 1.19
C ASP A 270 15.51 19.37 1.51
N LEU A 271 15.44 18.06 1.31
CA LEU A 271 14.25 17.26 1.51
C LEU A 271 14.54 16.09 2.43
N ASP A 272 13.76 15.95 3.50
CA ASP A 272 13.78 14.77 4.35
C ASP A 272 12.71 13.76 3.89
N LEU A 273 13.12 12.50 3.69
CA LEU A 273 12.22 11.43 3.27
C LEU A 273 11.44 10.80 4.45
N HIS A 274 11.89 10.97 5.70
CA HIS A 274 11.24 10.32 6.84
C HIS A 274 9.77 10.73 7.04
N PRO A 275 9.39 12.02 6.90
CA PRO A 275 8.01 12.44 7.01
C PRO A 275 7.10 11.92 5.90
N LEU A 276 7.66 11.43 4.80
CA LEU A 276 6.93 10.87 3.66
C LEU A 276 6.75 9.35 3.79
N ALA A 277 7.53 8.69 4.63
CA ALA A 277 7.47 7.26 4.84
C ALA A 277 6.29 6.90 5.76
N GLY A 278 5.18 6.45 5.16
CA GLY A 278 4.01 5.97 5.87
C GLY A 278 4.10 4.50 6.33
N PRO A 279 3.01 3.93 6.84
CA PRO A 279 2.95 2.52 7.24
C PRO A 279 3.41 1.57 6.13
N GLY A 280 4.25 0.60 6.49
CA GLY A 280 4.77 -0.40 5.54
C GLY A 280 5.86 0.11 4.60
N THR A 281 6.38 1.32 4.81
CA THR A 281 7.60 1.82 4.17
C THR A 281 8.64 2.23 5.21
N ARG A 282 9.90 2.43 4.78
CA ARG A 282 10.99 2.96 5.61
C ARG A 282 11.99 3.71 4.73
N VAL A 283 12.77 4.59 5.34
CA VAL A 283 13.91 5.25 4.67
C VAL A 283 15.16 4.39 4.84
N GLU A 284 15.89 4.16 3.76
CA GLU A 284 17.14 3.41 3.77
C GLU A 284 18.21 4.09 2.92
N LYS A 285 19.47 4.02 3.38
CA LYS A 285 20.64 4.49 2.62
C LYS A 285 21.29 3.30 1.92
N GLN A 286 21.28 3.33 0.59
CA GLN A 286 21.91 2.32 -0.25
C GLN A 286 22.71 3.03 -1.35
N ASP A 287 23.91 2.54 -1.64
CA ASP A 287 24.77 3.06 -2.72
C ASP A 287 25.04 4.58 -2.64
N GLY A 288 25.04 5.15 -1.43
CA GLY A 288 25.22 6.59 -1.19
C GLY A 288 23.98 7.46 -1.41
N PHE A 289 22.82 6.85 -1.74
CA PHE A 289 21.55 7.54 -1.91
C PHE A 289 20.52 7.15 -0.85
N GLU A 290 19.59 8.06 -0.55
CA GLU A 290 18.45 7.81 0.32
C GLU A 290 17.25 7.36 -0.52
N PHE A 291 16.61 6.26 -0.09
CA PHE A 291 15.42 5.70 -0.72
C PHE A 291 14.30 5.54 0.29
N ILE A 292 13.06 5.65 -0.20
CA ILE A 292 11.91 5.04 0.47
C ILE A 292 11.75 3.63 -0.11
N VAL A 293 11.83 2.62 0.76
CA VAL A 293 11.68 1.21 0.42
C VAL A 293 10.48 0.61 1.15
N SER A 294 9.85 -0.41 0.57
CA SER A 294 8.82 -1.17 1.25
C SER A 294 9.41 -2.02 2.38
N SER A 295 8.70 -2.14 3.50
CA SER A 295 9.05 -3.01 4.63
C SER A 295 8.22 -4.29 4.70
N ARG A 296 7.26 -4.47 3.77
CA ARG A 296 6.42 -5.64 3.64
C ARG A 296 5.89 -5.78 2.21
N ASP A 297 5.32 -6.94 1.91
CA ASP A 297 4.51 -7.15 0.71
C ASP A 297 3.14 -6.47 0.87
N GLY A 298 2.60 -5.90 -0.20
CA GLY A 298 1.27 -5.28 -0.15
C GLY A 298 0.94 -4.42 -1.36
N PHE A 299 0.04 -3.46 -1.17
CA PHE A 299 -0.45 -2.54 -2.18
C PHE A 299 -0.12 -1.10 -1.80
N LEU A 300 0.15 -0.28 -2.81
CA LEU A 300 0.49 1.12 -2.63
C LEU A 300 -0.73 1.93 -2.18
N SER A 301 -0.58 2.68 -1.10
CA SER A 301 -1.53 3.71 -0.68
C SER A 301 -0.84 5.07 -0.58
N LEU A 302 -1.41 6.05 -1.26
CA LEU A 302 -0.93 7.44 -1.29
C LEU A 302 -1.94 8.32 -0.58
N ASP A 303 -1.51 8.93 0.52
CA ASP A 303 -2.30 9.92 1.21
C ASP A 303 -1.90 11.32 0.75
N VAL A 304 -2.84 12.01 0.09
CA VAL A 304 -2.61 13.34 -0.49
C VAL A 304 -2.58 14.43 0.59
N ASP A 305 -3.22 14.18 1.75
CA ASP A 305 -3.28 15.15 2.84
C ASP A 305 -1.97 15.16 3.65
N SER A 306 -1.40 13.97 3.90
CA SER A 306 -0.14 13.83 4.63
C SER A 306 1.10 13.67 3.73
N ASN A 307 0.92 13.51 2.41
CA ASN A 307 1.96 13.13 1.45
C ASN A 307 2.68 11.81 1.76
N ASN A 308 2.06 10.95 2.57
CA ASN A 308 2.64 9.67 2.94
C ASN A 308 2.51 8.64 1.81
N ILE A 309 3.61 7.94 1.55
CA ILE A 309 3.64 6.74 0.74
C ILE A 309 3.67 5.51 1.65
N SER A 310 2.66 4.66 1.52
CA SER A 310 2.43 3.50 2.38
C SER A 310 2.30 2.22 1.55
N VAL A 311 2.67 1.09 2.14
CA VAL A 311 2.42 -0.26 1.57
C VAL A 311 1.59 -1.04 2.56
N THR A 312 0.35 -1.34 2.21
CA THR A 312 -0.64 -1.98 3.09
C THR A 312 -1.11 -3.31 2.54
N GLU A 313 -1.55 -4.22 3.41
CA GLU A 313 -2.09 -5.53 3.00
C GLU A 313 -3.45 -5.41 2.27
N LYS A 314 -4.19 -4.34 2.55
CA LYS A 314 -5.47 -4.02 1.92
C LYS A 314 -5.31 -3.22 0.63
N ILE A 315 -6.21 -3.48 -0.31
CA ILE A 315 -6.40 -2.66 -1.51
C ILE A 315 -7.46 -1.59 -1.20
N GLU A 316 -7.13 -0.31 -1.36
CA GLU A 316 -8.09 0.79 -1.29
C GLU A 316 -8.30 1.44 -2.65
N ASN A 317 -9.55 1.54 -3.08
CA ASN A 317 -9.92 2.28 -4.29
C ASN A 317 -10.87 3.43 -3.94
N LYS A 318 -10.53 4.63 -4.45
CA LYS A 318 -11.33 5.85 -4.30
C LYS A 318 -12.05 6.27 -5.58
N GLY A 319 -11.73 5.62 -6.72
CA GLY A 319 -12.20 6.04 -8.03
C GLY A 319 -13.56 5.49 -8.44
N GLY A 320 -14.17 4.59 -7.67
CA GLY A 320 -15.36 3.86 -8.09
C GLY A 320 -15.06 2.80 -9.15
N ILE A 321 -16.01 1.89 -9.32
CA ILE A 321 -15.92 0.76 -10.25
C ILE A 321 -16.86 1.00 -11.41
N SER A 322 -16.28 1.43 -12.53
CA SER A 322 -17.01 1.78 -13.75
C SER A 322 -16.28 1.29 -14.99
N ILE A 323 -16.94 1.39 -16.15
CA ILE A 323 -16.30 1.11 -17.44
C ILE A 323 -15.11 2.04 -17.74
N LYS A 324 -15.10 3.26 -17.20
CA LYS A 324 -14.04 4.25 -17.45
C LYS A 324 -12.88 4.16 -16.46
N THR A 325 -13.14 3.71 -15.23
CA THR A 325 -12.20 3.84 -14.12
C THR A 325 -11.41 2.57 -13.86
N THR A 326 -12.09 1.42 -13.73
CA THR A 326 -11.46 0.15 -13.29
C THR A 326 -11.85 -1.06 -14.13
N GLY A 327 -12.99 -1.02 -14.82
CA GLY A 327 -13.60 -2.22 -15.38
C GLY A 327 -14.06 -3.21 -14.29
N ASP A 328 -14.23 -4.46 -14.69
CA ASP A 328 -14.48 -5.58 -13.77
C ASP A 328 -13.20 -5.91 -13.02
N LEU A 329 -13.32 -6.23 -11.73
CA LEU A 329 -12.20 -6.49 -10.84
C LEU A 329 -12.14 -7.96 -10.42
N SER A 330 -10.93 -8.50 -10.38
CA SER A 330 -10.61 -9.79 -9.77
C SER A 330 -9.37 -9.56 -8.91
N LEU A 331 -9.60 -9.56 -7.60
CA LEU A 331 -8.67 -9.05 -6.60
C LEU A 331 -7.84 -10.22 -6.05
N SER A 332 -6.52 -10.05 -5.98
CA SER A 332 -5.60 -11.00 -5.35
C SER A 332 -5.40 -10.75 -3.86
N GLY A 333 -5.75 -9.56 -3.37
CA GLY A 333 -5.65 -9.19 -1.96
C GLY A 333 -6.77 -9.82 -1.12
N ASP A 334 -6.45 -10.13 0.13
CA ASP A 334 -7.41 -10.68 1.08
C ASP A 334 -8.45 -9.63 1.53
N GLU A 335 -8.08 -8.36 1.59
CA GLU A 335 -8.95 -7.23 1.97
C GLU A 335 -9.03 -6.17 0.88
N PHE A 336 -10.26 -5.73 0.59
CA PHE A 336 -10.56 -4.67 -0.37
C PHE A 336 -11.59 -3.69 0.16
N VAL A 337 -11.32 -2.39 -0.02
CA VAL A 337 -12.21 -1.30 0.34
C VAL A 337 -12.46 -0.41 -0.87
N GLU A 338 -13.72 -0.28 -1.25
CA GLU A 338 -14.18 0.63 -2.29
C GLU A 338 -14.92 1.83 -1.68
N HIS A 339 -14.48 3.04 -2.02
CA HIS A 339 -15.10 4.28 -1.57
C HIS A 339 -16.05 4.90 -2.61
N GLY A 340 -15.91 4.57 -3.89
CA GLY A 340 -16.80 5.02 -4.95
C GLY A 340 -17.94 4.04 -5.22
N GLU A 341 -18.84 4.41 -6.13
CA GLU A 341 -19.94 3.53 -6.54
C GLU A 341 -19.46 2.33 -7.35
N VAL A 342 -20.20 1.23 -7.30
CA VAL A 342 -20.05 0.10 -8.23
C VAL A 342 -21.16 0.19 -9.27
N GLN A 343 -20.82 0.52 -10.51
CA GLN A 343 -21.83 0.75 -11.56
C GLN A 343 -22.47 -0.54 -12.07
N GLU A 344 -23.68 -0.40 -12.62
CA GLU A 344 -24.44 -1.49 -13.22
C GLU A 344 -23.62 -2.22 -14.31
N GLY A 345 -23.74 -3.55 -14.35
CA GLY A 345 -23.04 -4.38 -15.32
C GLY A 345 -21.52 -4.44 -15.10
N ARG A 346 -21.03 -4.06 -13.91
CA ARG A 346 -19.68 -4.34 -13.42
C ARG A 346 -19.68 -5.51 -12.46
N SER A 347 -18.58 -6.25 -12.41
CA SER A 347 -18.37 -7.34 -11.47
C SER A 347 -17.10 -7.15 -10.64
N VAL A 348 -17.19 -7.41 -9.34
CA VAL A 348 -16.08 -7.40 -8.40
C VAL A 348 -15.96 -8.76 -7.74
N GLU A 349 -14.80 -9.40 -7.91
CA GLU A 349 -14.47 -10.67 -7.28
C GLU A 349 -13.29 -10.49 -6.32
N GLY A 350 -13.43 -10.96 -5.08
CA GLY A 350 -12.42 -10.86 -4.03
C GLY A 350 -12.75 -11.75 -2.84
N LYS A 351 -12.08 -11.53 -1.69
CA LYS A 351 -12.31 -12.29 -0.45
C LYS A 351 -13.08 -11.45 0.57
N ASN A 352 -12.42 -10.58 1.34
CA ASN A 352 -13.08 -9.69 2.29
C ASN A 352 -13.27 -8.31 1.66
N MET A 353 -14.52 -7.92 1.41
CA MET A 353 -14.82 -6.70 0.65
C MET A 353 -15.76 -5.77 1.42
N THR A 354 -15.37 -4.50 1.50
CA THR A 354 -16.18 -3.42 2.10
C THR A 354 -16.47 -2.35 1.07
N PHE A 355 -17.75 -2.01 0.92
CA PHE A 355 -18.22 -0.97 0.00
C PHE A 355 -18.86 0.17 0.78
N ARG A 356 -18.27 1.36 0.66
CA ARG A 356 -18.69 2.57 1.38
C ARG A 356 -19.65 3.47 0.60
N SER A 357 -20.04 3.04 -0.60
CA SER A 357 -20.97 3.75 -1.49
C SER A 357 -22.01 2.79 -2.06
N ASP A 358 -22.90 3.30 -2.90
CA ASP A 358 -23.94 2.52 -3.56
C ASP A 358 -23.37 1.47 -4.51
N VAL A 359 -23.96 0.28 -4.48
CA VAL A 359 -23.62 -0.84 -5.34
C VAL A 359 -24.79 -1.15 -6.28
N TYR A 360 -24.54 -1.03 -7.58
CA TYR A 360 -25.46 -1.38 -8.66
C TYR A 360 -25.01 -2.63 -9.45
N GLY A 361 -23.77 -3.06 -9.28
CA GLY A 361 -23.17 -4.21 -9.97
C GLY A 361 -23.21 -5.52 -9.18
N ASP A 362 -22.38 -6.47 -9.60
CA ASP A 362 -22.27 -7.81 -9.02
C ASP A 362 -21.02 -7.97 -8.15
N ILE A 363 -21.20 -8.45 -6.93
CA ILE A 363 -20.12 -8.70 -5.97
C ILE A 363 -20.08 -10.19 -5.65
N VAL A 364 -18.90 -10.79 -5.81
CA VAL A 364 -18.65 -12.20 -5.52
C VAL A 364 -17.48 -12.33 -4.55
N SER A 365 -17.76 -12.77 -3.34
CA SER A 365 -16.77 -13.13 -2.34
C SER A 365 -16.46 -14.62 -2.36
N GLN A 366 -15.17 -14.95 -2.45
CA GLN A 366 -14.63 -16.30 -2.40
C GLN A 366 -14.07 -16.57 -0.99
N GLY A 367 -14.87 -17.13 -0.08
CA GLY A 367 -14.43 -17.52 1.27
C GLY A 367 -14.28 -16.37 2.27
N GLY A 368 -14.86 -15.20 2.00
CA GLY A 368 -14.80 -14.03 2.89
C GLY A 368 -16.15 -13.35 3.08
N PHE A 369 -16.15 -12.16 3.69
CA PHE A 369 -17.38 -11.40 3.90
C PHE A 369 -17.59 -10.30 2.84
N ILE A 370 -18.85 -9.90 2.68
CA ILE A 370 -19.24 -8.69 1.95
C ILE A 370 -19.94 -7.74 2.93
N LEU A 371 -19.40 -6.54 3.09
CA LEU A 371 -20.01 -5.46 3.86
C LEU A 371 -20.41 -4.31 2.93
N LEU A 372 -21.71 -4.01 2.90
CA LEU A 372 -22.30 -2.91 2.17
C LEU A 372 -22.75 -1.85 3.18
N GLU A 373 -22.04 -0.73 3.27
CA GLU A 373 -22.36 0.31 4.25
C GLU A 373 -23.61 1.12 3.87
N ILE A 374 -23.89 1.27 2.57
CA ILE A 374 -25.02 2.03 2.04
C ILE A 374 -26.01 1.09 1.32
N ASN A 375 -26.22 1.21 0.01
CA ASN A 375 -27.29 0.49 -0.69
C ASN A 375 -26.77 -0.56 -1.66
N LEU A 376 -27.60 -1.57 -1.91
CA LEU A 376 -27.48 -2.52 -3.01
C LEU A 376 -28.74 -2.40 -3.87
N SER A 377 -28.61 -1.98 -5.12
CA SER A 377 -29.77 -1.71 -6.00
C SER A 377 -29.60 -2.38 -7.35
N SER A 378 -30.51 -3.27 -7.73
CA SER A 378 -30.49 -4.05 -8.98
C SER A 378 -29.27 -4.99 -9.17
N GLY A 379 -28.26 -4.91 -8.31
CA GLY A 379 -27.07 -5.75 -8.32
C GLY A 379 -27.21 -7.06 -7.52
N SER A 380 -26.09 -7.76 -7.36
CA SER A 380 -26.01 -8.96 -6.54
C SER A 380 -24.81 -8.97 -5.57
N ALA A 381 -24.99 -9.61 -4.42
CA ALA A 381 -23.93 -9.83 -3.43
C ALA A 381 -23.92 -11.30 -3.03
N LYS A 382 -22.86 -12.03 -3.40
CA LYS A 382 -22.75 -13.48 -3.21
C LYS A 382 -21.49 -13.81 -2.45
N SER A 383 -21.60 -14.46 -1.30
CA SER A 383 -20.47 -15.01 -0.57
C SER A 383 -20.51 -16.53 -0.56
N ILE A 384 -19.39 -17.14 -0.97
CA ILE A 384 -19.17 -18.59 -0.92
C ILE A 384 -18.41 -18.87 0.37
N GLY A 385 -19.09 -19.34 1.42
CA GLY A 385 -18.46 -19.69 2.69
C GLY A 385 -18.29 -18.55 3.70
N GLY A 386 -18.87 -17.37 3.45
CA GLY A 386 -18.84 -16.25 4.40
C GLY A 386 -20.15 -15.45 4.43
N ASP A 387 -20.10 -14.30 5.11
CA ASP A 387 -21.29 -13.53 5.47
C ASP A 387 -21.55 -12.37 4.50
N VAL A 388 -22.81 -11.95 4.37
CA VAL A 388 -23.19 -10.74 3.63
C VAL A 388 -24.00 -9.82 4.53
N THR A 389 -23.49 -8.61 4.74
CA THR A 389 -24.16 -7.58 5.56
C THR A 389 -24.48 -6.35 4.71
N SER A 390 -25.72 -5.88 4.77
CA SER A 390 -26.17 -4.63 4.16
C SER A 390 -26.76 -3.69 5.21
N ASN A 391 -26.04 -2.61 5.50
CA ASN A 391 -26.40 -1.63 6.53
C ASN A 391 -27.40 -0.57 6.06
N GLY A 392 -27.61 -0.41 4.75
CA GLY A 392 -28.65 0.45 4.19
C GLY A 392 -29.76 -0.37 3.52
N ARG A 393 -30.14 0.03 2.31
CA ARG A 393 -31.28 -0.55 1.58
C ARG A 393 -30.82 -1.49 0.46
N ALA A 394 -31.33 -2.72 0.49
CA ALA A 394 -31.30 -3.64 -0.64
C ALA A 394 -32.61 -3.51 -1.45
N PHE A 395 -32.52 -3.24 -2.75
CA PHE A 395 -33.66 -3.06 -3.64
C PHE A 395 -33.50 -3.83 -4.95
N ASN A 396 -34.46 -4.72 -5.25
CA ASN A 396 -34.47 -5.51 -6.47
C ASN A 396 -33.15 -6.29 -6.69
N SER A 397 -32.58 -6.81 -5.61
CA SER A 397 -31.23 -7.40 -5.60
C SER A 397 -31.22 -8.87 -5.17
N ILE A 398 -30.12 -9.55 -5.47
CA ILE A 398 -29.89 -10.94 -5.10
C ILE A 398 -28.80 -10.99 -4.04
N ILE A 399 -29.09 -11.58 -2.89
CA ILE A 399 -28.14 -11.77 -1.79
C ILE A 399 -28.03 -13.26 -1.48
N GLU A 400 -26.83 -13.83 -1.59
CA GLU A 400 -26.60 -15.27 -1.41
C GLU A 400 -25.41 -15.53 -0.47
N ALA A 401 -25.64 -16.25 0.63
CA ALA A 401 -24.63 -16.70 1.59
C ALA A 401 -25.03 -18.06 2.19
N TRP A 402 -25.10 -19.11 1.36
CA TRP A 402 -25.68 -20.42 1.72
C TRP A 402 -25.07 -21.08 2.97
N GLU A 403 -23.78 -20.87 3.20
CA GLU A 403 -23.05 -21.42 4.36
C GLU A 403 -22.84 -20.37 5.47
N GLY A 404 -23.29 -19.14 5.24
CA GLY A 404 -23.07 -18.00 6.13
C GLY A 404 -24.36 -17.29 6.54
N ASN A 405 -24.18 -16.11 7.11
CA ASN A 405 -25.22 -15.26 7.62
C ASN A 405 -25.50 -14.12 6.65
N VAL A 406 -26.78 -13.80 6.46
CA VAL A 406 -27.22 -12.60 5.76
C VAL A 406 -27.89 -11.66 6.75
N SER A 407 -27.36 -10.44 6.87
CA SER A 407 -27.94 -9.39 7.70
C SER A 407 -28.30 -8.19 6.84
N VAL A 408 -29.57 -7.78 6.83
CA VAL A 408 -30.05 -6.66 6.00
C VAL A 408 -30.98 -5.78 6.81
N LYS A 409 -30.73 -4.48 6.87
CA LYS A 409 -31.67 -3.57 7.56
C LYS A 409 -32.98 -3.44 6.80
N TYR A 410 -32.91 -3.07 5.53
CA TYR A 410 -34.11 -2.94 4.70
C TYR A 410 -33.93 -3.70 3.38
N ALA A 411 -34.86 -4.60 3.07
CA ALA A 411 -34.92 -5.32 1.81
C ALA A 411 -36.27 -5.10 1.12
N GLU A 412 -36.25 -4.78 -0.17
CA GLU A 412 -37.46 -4.72 -0.99
C GLU A 412 -37.27 -5.35 -2.37
N ALA A 413 -38.21 -6.21 -2.75
CA ALA A 413 -38.16 -6.95 -4.01
C ALA A 413 -36.88 -7.81 -4.18
N CYS A 414 -36.21 -8.15 -3.08
CA CYS A 414 -34.97 -8.93 -3.08
C CYS A 414 -35.22 -10.44 -3.05
N LEU A 415 -34.26 -11.19 -3.57
CA LEU A 415 -34.10 -12.61 -3.32
C LEU A 415 -32.95 -12.82 -2.33
N ILE A 416 -33.23 -13.40 -1.17
CA ILE A 416 -32.27 -13.57 -0.09
C ILE A 416 -32.14 -15.05 0.24
N LYS A 417 -30.91 -15.56 0.21
CA LYS A 417 -30.59 -16.96 0.49
C LYS A 417 -29.44 -17.05 1.48
N GLY A 418 -29.60 -17.82 2.55
CA GLY A 418 -28.50 -18.02 3.50
C GLY A 418 -28.70 -19.19 4.44
N ASN A 419 -27.73 -19.49 5.30
CA ASN A 419 -27.92 -20.44 6.40
C ASN A 419 -28.73 -19.77 7.53
N SER A 420 -28.37 -18.53 7.87
CA SER A 420 -29.11 -17.68 8.81
C SER A 420 -29.41 -16.34 8.16
N VAL A 421 -30.64 -15.85 8.28
CA VAL A 421 -31.08 -14.58 7.70
C VAL A 421 -31.72 -13.72 8.78
N VAL A 422 -31.19 -12.52 8.96
CA VAL A 422 -31.72 -11.50 9.87
C VAL A 422 -32.07 -10.26 9.08
N ILE A 423 -33.34 -9.83 9.14
CA ILE A 423 -33.83 -8.67 8.41
C ILE A 423 -34.68 -7.78 9.32
N GLU A 424 -34.40 -6.47 9.37
CA GLU A 424 -35.28 -5.57 10.14
C GLU A 424 -36.60 -5.34 9.38
N ARG A 425 -36.55 -4.95 8.10
CA ARG A 425 -37.76 -4.80 7.27
C ARG A 425 -37.63 -5.46 5.90
N ALA A 426 -38.52 -6.40 5.61
CA ALA A 426 -38.62 -7.08 4.32
C ALA A 426 -39.95 -6.76 3.63
N VAL A 427 -39.90 -6.28 2.38
CA VAL A 427 -41.08 -5.93 1.58
C VAL A 427 -41.05 -6.64 0.24
N ASN A 428 -42.02 -7.52 -0.01
CA ASN A 428 -42.17 -8.26 -1.26
C ASN A 428 -40.88 -9.02 -1.65
N CYS A 429 -40.18 -9.56 -0.64
CA CYS A 429 -38.97 -10.34 -0.78
C CYS A 429 -39.27 -11.83 -0.87
N GLU A 430 -38.35 -12.58 -1.47
CA GLU A 430 -38.32 -14.04 -1.42
C GLU A 430 -37.11 -14.46 -0.57
N ILE A 431 -37.35 -15.15 0.54
CA ILE A 431 -36.34 -15.40 1.59
C ILE A 431 -36.27 -16.90 1.87
N ILE A 432 -35.06 -17.46 1.80
CA ILE A 432 -34.81 -18.89 1.97
C ILE A 432 -33.63 -19.09 2.91
N ALA A 433 -33.85 -19.70 4.08
CA ALA A 433 -32.77 -20.04 5.02
C ALA A 433 -33.16 -21.09 6.05
N GLU A 434 -32.17 -21.64 6.76
CA GLU A 434 -32.43 -22.60 7.85
C GLU A 434 -33.07 -21.86 9.04
N ASN A 435 -32.47 -20.70 9.39
CA ASN A 435 -32.91 -19.84 10.47
C ASN A 435 -33.24 -18.45 9.92
N ILE A 436 -34.44 -17.97 10.19
CA ILE A 436 -34.96 -16.69 9.69
C ILE A 436 -35.48 -15.88 10.88
N GLN A 437 -34.97 -14.67 11.04
CA GLN A 437 -35.49 -13.67 11.96
C GLN A 437 -35.83 -12.40 11.18
N ILE A 438 -37.09 -11.99 11.22
CA ILE A 438 -37.55 -10.77 10.56
C ILE A 438 -38.31 -9.92 11.57
N ASP A 439 -37.98 -8.64 11.69
CA ASP A 439 -38.79 -7.75 12.54
C ASP A 439 -40.12 -7.43 11.84
N ARG A 440 -40.10 -6.94 10.59
CA ARG A 440 -41.32 -6.68 9.82
C ARG A 440 -41.28 -7.30 8.41
N ALA A 441 -42.23 -8.19 8.11
CA ALA A 441 -42.40 -8.83 6.81
C ALA A 441 -43.70 -8.38 6.11
N GLU A 442 -43.61 -7.90 4.87
CA GLU A 442 -44.77 -7.37 4.13
C GLU A 442 -44.86 -7.97 2.72
N GLY A 443 -45.85 -8.83 2.46
CA GLY A 443 -46.05 -9.47 1.14
C GLY A 443 -44.91 -10.40 0.69
N CYS A 444 -44.13 -10.94 1.62
CA CYS A 444 -42.95 -11.78 1.35
C CYS A 444 -43.31 -13.25 1.13
N GLY A 445 -42.51 -13.97 0.34
CA GLY A 445 -42.49 -15.43 0.36
C GLY A 445 -41.27 -15.92 1.14
N ILE A 446 -41.49 -16.76 2.13
CA ILE A 446 -40.48 -17.17 3.11
C ILE A 446 -40.46 -18.69 3.16
N ALA A 447 -39.27 -19.30 3.11
CA ALA A 447 -39.09 -20.72 3.36
C ALA A 447 -37.95 -20.96 4.34
N GLY A 448 -38.24 -21.69 5.40
CA GLY A 448 -37.21 -22.05 6.37
C GLY A 448 -37.66 -23.06 7.41
N ARG A 449 -36.71 -23.50 8.22
CA ARG A 449 -36.95 -24.49 9.28
C ARG A 449 -37.30 -23.82 10.60
N LYS A 450 -36.58 -22.74 10.96
CA LYS A 450 -36.87 -21.89 12.11
C LYS A 450 -37.19 -20.49 11.61
N VAL A 451 -38.42 -20.06 11.82
CA VAL A 451 -38.89 -18.75 11.36
C VAL A 451 -39.45 -17.98 12.54
N LYS A 452 -38.87 -16.83 12.84
CA LYS A 452 -39.36 -15.89 13.85
C LYS A 452 -39.63 -14.54 13.18
N ILE A 453 -40.88 -14.10 13.22
CA ILE A 453 -41.32 -12.83 12.63
C ILE A 453 -41.98 -12.02 13.75
N HIS A 454 -41.52 -10.78 13.97
CA HIS A 454 -42.19 -9.93 14.98
C HIS A 454 -43.54 -9.44 14.46
N SER A 455 -43.60 -8.90 13.24
CA SER A 455 -44.83 -8.44 12.59
C SER A 455 -44.94 -8.88 11.12
N SER A 456 -46.08 -9.46 10.73
CA SER A 456 -46.40 -9.88 9.35
C SER A 456 -47.57 -9.07 8.78
N ASN A 457 -47.43 -8.58 7.55
CA ASN A 457 -48.45 -7.78 6.86
C ASN A 457 -48.58 -8.20 5.38
N SER A 458 -49.66 -7.79 4.72
CA SER A 458 -49.75 -7.83 3.27
C SER A 458 -49.21 -6.54 2.64
N CYS A 459 -48.79 -6.58 1.38
CA CYS A 459 -48.32 -5.38 0.69
C CYS A 459 -48.83 -5.35 -0.75
N ARG A 460 -49.51 -4.26 -1.14
CA ARG A 460 -50.06 -4.06 -2.49
C ARG A 460 -50.90 -5.25 -2.99
N GLY A 461 -51.73 -5.82 -2.10
CA GLY A 461 -52.58 -6.98 -2.40
C GLY A 461 -51.84 -8.32 -2.45
N LYS A 462 -50.57 -8.38 -2.05
CA LYS A 462 -49.82 -9.63 -1.89
C LYS A 462 -49.80 -10.05 -0.44
N GLN A 463 -50.30 -11.26 -0.19
CA GLN A 463 -50.20 -11.96 1.09
C GLN A 463 -48.74 -12.33 1.41
N THR A 464 -48.39 -12.34 2.70
CA THR A 464 -47.15 -12.96 3.19
C THR A 464 -47.34 -14.47 3.30
N VAL A 465 -46.47 -15.24 2.64
CA VAL A 465 -46.55 -16.71 2.60
C VAL A 465 -45.31 -17.29 3.25
N ILE A 466 -45.49 -18.09 4.29
CA ILE A 466 -44.42 -18.76 5.03
C ILE A 466 -44.56 -20.27 4.82
N SER A 467 -43.53 -20.88 4.23
CA SER A 467 -43.44 -22.31 3.94
C SER A 467 -42.43 -22.94 4.90
N MET A 468 -42.94 -23.56 5.95
CA MET A 468 -42.13 -24.29 6.92
C MET A 468 -41.60 -25.58 6.29
N LEU A 469 -40.27 -25.71 6.23
CA LEU A 469 -39.60 -26.86 5.65
C LEU A 469 -39.58 -28.00 6.68
N VAL A 470 -40.38 -29.03 6.40
CA VAL A 470 -40.55 -30.20 7.26
C VAL A 470 -39.76 -31.37 6.67
N PRO A 471 -38.99 -32.12 7.48
CA PRO A 471 -38.24 -33.29 6.98
C PRO A 471 -39.19 -34.38 6.46
N ASP A 472 -38.80 -35.03 5.36
CA ASP A 472 -39.47 -36.25 4.91
C ASP A 472 -38.98 -37.47 5.74
N SER A 473 -39.84 -37.97 6.63
CA SER A 473 -39.56 -39.15 7.46
C SER A 473 -39.93 -40.48 6.80
N ALA A 474 -40.54 -40.50 5.61
CA ALA A 474 -41.13 -41.70 5.02
C ALA A 474 -40.12 -42.84 4.82
N LYS A 475 -38.88 -42.52 4.41
CA LYS A 475 -37.81 -43.52 4.25
C LYS A 475 -37.36 -44.13 5.57
N LEU A 476 -37.25 -43.30 6.62
CA LEU A 476 -36.86 -43.76 7.96
C LEU A 476 -37.99 -44.60 8.56
N GLU A 477 -39.24 -44.18 8.38
CA GLU A 477 -40.42 -44.92 8.85
C GLU A 477 -40.50 -46.31 8.20
N ALA A 478 -40.32 -46.40 6.88
CA ALA A 478 -40.29 -47.69 6.19
C ALA A 478 -39.17 -48.63 6.70
N GLN A 479 -37.99 -48.08 7.02
CA GLN A 479 -36.89 -48.88 7.60
C GLN A 479 -37.20 -49.33 9.03
N ILE A 480 -37.78 -48.45 9.85
CA ILE A 480 -38.18 -48.78 11.23
C ILE A 480 -39.25 -49.89 11.21
N ASP A 481 -40.23 -49.81 10.31
CA ASP A 481 -41.27 -50.82 10.14
C ASP A 481 -40.69 -52.17 9.71
N GLN A 482 -39.75 -52.17 8.76
CA GLN A 482 -39.07 -53.38 8.31
C GLN A 482 -38.32 -54.08 9.45
N ILE A 483 -37.61 -53.33 10.29
CA ILE A 483 -36.91 -53.87 11.47
C ILE A 483 -37.92 -54.36 12.52
N GLY A 484 -39.02 -53.63 12.72
CA GLY A 484 -40.11 -54.05 13.60
C GLY A 484 -40.70 -55.40 13.21
N GLN A 485 -40.92 -55.62 11.91
CA GLN A 485 -41.36 -56.91 11.36
C GLN A 485 -40.33 -58.02 11.59
N ALA A 486 -39.04 -57.75 11.37
CA ALA A 486 -37.98 -58.72 11.61
C ALA A 486 -37.88 -59.14 13.09
N ILE A 487 -38.04 -58.19 14.03
CA ILE A 487 -38.11 -58.49 15.47
C ILE A 487 -39.31 -59.37 15.78
N ALA A 488 -40.48 -59.08 15.21
CA ALA A 488 -41.70 -59.87 15.42
C ALA A 488 -41.54 -61.31 14.88
N GLU A 489 -40.86 -61.49 13.74
CA GLU A 489 -40.54 -62.82 13.20
C GLU A 489 -39.58 -63.60 14.10
N CYS A 490 -38.50 -62.97 14.58
CA CYS A 490 -37.57 -63.59 15.54
C CYS A 490 -38.30 -64.01 16.83
N LYS A 491 -39.23 -63.19 17.34
CA LYS A 491 -40.05 -63.53 18.52
C LYS A 491 -40.92 -64.77 18.28
N LYS A 492 -41.57 -64.87 17.11
CA LYS A 492 -42.36 -66.06 16.72
C LYS A 492 -41.47 -67.32 16.66
N ILE A 493 -40.26 -67.21 16.11
CA ILE A 493 -39.31 -68.33 16.08
C ILE A 493 -38.93 -68.73 17.50
N ILE A 494 -38.60 -67.76 18.38
CA ILE A 494 -38.28 -68.03 19.79
C ILE A 494 -39.43 -68.77 20.48
N GLU A 495 -40.67 -68.32 20.30
CA GLU A 495 -41.85 -68.96 20.89
C GLU A 495 -41.98 -70.43 20.46
N VAL A 496 -41.81 -70.72 19.16
CA VAL A 496 -41.80 -72.10 18.64
C VAL A 496 -40.67 -72.93 19.27
N LYS A 497 -39.48 -72.35 19.42
CA LYS A 497 -38.33 -73.03 20.04
C LYS A 497 -38.54 -73.25 21.55
N GLU A 498 -39.18 -72.31 22.24
CA GLU A 498 -39.56 -72.44 23.66
C GLU A 498 -40.59 -73.54 23.88
N GLN A 499 -41.61 -73.64 23.03
CA GLN A 499 -42.57 -74.73 23.04
C GLN A 499 -41.88 -76.09 22.82
N GLY A 500 -40.92 -76.15 21.87
CA GLY A 500 -40.10 -77.33 21.65
C GLY A 500 -39.23 -77.72 22.85
N LEU A 501 -38.58 -76.73 23.50
CA LEU A 501 -37.82 -76.93 24.72
C LEU A 501 -38.70 -77.39 25.89
N ALA A 502 -39.90 -76.84 26.03
CA ALA A 502 -40.87 -77.24 27.04
C ALA A 502 -41.32 -78.70 26.85
N LEU A 503 -41.56 -79.11 25.60
CA LEU A 503 -41.91 -80.50 25.27
C LEU A 503 -40.79 -81.47 25.66
N ILE A 504 -39.53 -81.15 25.34
CA ILE A 504 -38.39 -82.00 25.73
C ILE A 504 -38.26 -82.07 27.26
N LYS A 505 -38.49 -80.96 27.98
CA LYS A 505 -38.42 -80.90 29.45
C LYS A 505 -39.63 -81.53 30.16
N SER A 506 -40.72 -81.81 29.45
CA SER A 506 -41.91 -82.46 30.02
C SER A 506 -41.70 -83.94 30.38
N ASP A 507 -40.64 -84.57 29.86
CA ASP A 507 -40.23 -85.91 30.27
C ASP A 507 -39.62 -85.89 31.69
N ALA A 508 -40.35 -86.52 32.63
CA ALA A 508 -40.00 -86.54 34.05
C ALA A 508 -38.68 -87.29 34.36
N GLU A 509 -38.27 -88.26 33.54
CA GLU A 509 -36.97 -88.93 33.71
C GLU A 509 -35.83 -88.02 33.23
N PHE A 510 -36.04 -87.32 32.12
CA PHE A 510 -35.04 -86.40 31.56
C PHE A 510 -34.86 -85.14 32.43
N ALA A 511 -35.93 -84.60 33.02
CA ALA A 511 -35.85 -83.48 33.96
C ALA A 511 -35.02 -83.81 35.22
N LYS A 512 -35.17 -85.04 35.74
CA LYS A 512 -34.34 -85.56 36.85
C LYS A 512 -32.88 -85.70 36.42
N TYR A 513 -32.63 -86.20 35.20
CA TYR A 513 -31.28 -86.27 34.62
C TYR A 513 -30.63 -84.89 34.50
N LEU A 514 -31.33 -83.86 34.02
CA LEU A 514 -30.79 -82.50 33.91
C LEU A 514 -30.43 -81.88 35.26
N THR A 515 -31.26 -82.12 36.28
CA THR A 515 -31.01 -81.65 37.65
C THR A 515 -29.74 -82.31 38.22
N LEU A 516 -29.61 -83.63 38.01
CA LEU A 516 -28.42 -84.38 38.41
C LEU A 516 -27.18 -83.94 37.60
N ALA A 517 -27.30 -83.72 36.30
CA ALA A 517 -26.22 -83.23 35.42
C ALA A 517 -25.71 -81.86 35.86
N THR A 518 -26.61 -80.97 36.28
CA THR A 518 -26.27 -79.64 36.78
C THR A 518 -25.53 -79.74 38.12
N ASN A 519 -26.00 -80.57 39.05
CA ASN A 519 -25.37 -80.79 40.36
C ASN A 519 -24.00 -81.46 40.27
N VAL A 520 -23.82 -82.36 39.29
CA VAL A 520 -22.51 -82.98 38.98
C VAL A 520 -21.56 -81.93 38.37
N LYS A 521 -22.04 -81.09 37.43
CA LYS A 521 -21.23 -80.02 36.81
C LYS A 521 -20.82 -78.92 37.79
N GLN A 522 -21.67 -78.60 38.77
CA GLN A 522 -21.40 -77.62 39.83
C GLN A 522 -20.55 -78.19 40.99
N GLY A 523 -20.16 -79.47 40.94
CA GLY A 523 -19.34 -80.10 41.97
C GLY A 523 -20.05 -80.41 43.29
N ILE A 524 -21.38 -80.25 43.33
CA ILE A 524 -22.22 -80.48 44.52
C ILE A 524 -22.35 -81.98 44.81
N VAL A 525 -22.24 -82.83 43.78
CA VAL A 525 -22.28 -84.30 43.91
C VAL A 525 -20.96 -84.90 43.40
N LYS A 526 -20.24 -85.61 44.29
CA LYS A 526 -19.07 -86.43 43.91
C LYS A 526 -19.52 -87.86 43.62
N LEU A 527 -19.33 -88.31 42.38
CA LEU A 527 -19.70 -89.65 41.93
C LEU A 527 -18.75 -90.71 42.53
N THR A 528 -19.29 -91.72 43.20
CA THR A 528 -18.56 -92.95 43.60
C THR A 528 -18.44 -93.92 42.41
N LEU A 529 -17.53 -94.92 42.49
CA LEU A 529 -17.24 -95.87 41.41
C LEU A 529 -18.49 -96.61 40.87
N GLU A 530 -19.43 -97.00 41.73
CA GLU A 530 -20.68 -97.67 41.33
C GLU A 530 -21.70 -96.70 40.72
N HIS A 531 -21.68 -95.43 41.14
CA HIS A 531 -22.52 -94.37 40.55
C HIS A 531 -21.98 -93.87 39.20
N GLN A 532 -20.70 -94.09 38.88
CA GLN A 532 -20.12 -93.73 37.59
C GLN A 532 -20.68 -94.56 36.42
N GLU A 533 -20.86 -95.88 36.59
CA GLU A 533 -21.42 -96.72 35.53
C GLU A 533 -22.90 -96.40 35.25
N ASN A 534 -23.70 -96.19 36.31
CA ASN A 534 -25.09 -95.76 36.18
C ASN A 534 -25.21 -94.35 35.59
N TRP A 535 -24.29 -93.44 35.93
CA TRP A 535 -24.18 -92.13 35.31
C TRP A 535 -23.88 -92.23 33.81
N GLN A 536 -22.92 -93.06 33.39
CA GLN A 536 -22.60 -93.28 31.97
C GLN A 536 -23.77 -93.88 31.18
N LYS A 537 -24.55 -94.80 31.77
CA LYS A 537 -25.78 -95.34 31.16
C LYS A 537 -26.88 -94.27 31.01
N MET A 538 -27.02 -93.36 31.98
CA MET A 538 -27.96 -92.24 31.87
C MET A 538 -27.52 -91.22 30.81
N VAL A 539 -26.22 -90.91 30.75
CA VAL A 539 -25.64 -90.02 29.73
C VAL A 539 -25.87 -90.58 28.33
N SER A 540 -25.68 -91.88 28.09
CA SER A 540 -25.93 -92.49 26.79
C SER A 540 -27.42 -92.57 26.42
N LYS A 541 -28.31 -92.87 27.39
CA LYS A 541 -29.78 -92.88 27.20
C LYS A 541 -30.30 -91.49 26.80
N PHE A 542 -29.81 -90.43 27.44
CA PHE A 542 -30.30 -89.06 27.24
C PHE A 542 -29.43 -88.19 26.32
N ALA A 543 -28.41 -88.77 25.65
CA ALA A 543 -27.53 -88.05 24.74
C ALA A 543 -28.28 -87.34 23.58
N LYS A 544 -29.27 -88.02 22.97
CA LYS A 544 -30.06 -87.45 21.85
C LYS A 544 -31.03 -86.34 22.30
N PRO A 545 -31.84 -86.49 23.37
CA PRO A 545 -32.64 -85.39 23.93
C PRO A 545 -31.80 -84.21 24.40
N TYR A 546 -30.62 -84.48 24.99
CA TYR A 546 -29.70 -83.44 25.45
C TYR A 546 -29.10 -82.63 24.29
N SER A 547 -28.64 -83.28 23.22
CA SER A 547 -28.13 -82.56 22.03
C SER A 547 -29.22 -81.80 21.29
N ALA A 548 -30.45 -82.33 21.25
CA ALA A 548 -31.61 -81.62 20.72
C ALA A 548 -31.95 -80.37 21.55
N MET A 549 -31.86 -80.46 22.89
CA MET A 549 -32.01 -79.30 23.77
C MET A 549 -30.92 -78.26 23.54
N GLU A 550 -29.64 -78.66 23.51
CA GLU A 550 -28.53 -77.72 23.27
C GLU A 550 -28.66 -77.02 21.92
N ARG A 551 -29.08 -77.75 20.88
CA ARG A 551 -29.36 -77.16 19.56
C ARG A 551 -30.49 -76.14 19.61
N LEU A 552 -31.63 -76.47 20.24
CA LEU A 552 -32.76 -75.54 20.36
C LEU A 552 -32.40 -74.32 21.23
N ASN A 553 -31.59 -74.49 22.27
CA ASN A 553 -31.07 -73.38 23.08
C ASN A 553 -30.10 -72.49 22.29
N ALA A 554 -29.21 -73.07 21.48
CA ALA A 554 -28.29 -72.31 20.62
C ALA A 554 -29.05 -71.53 19.53
N GLU A 555 -30.02 -72.17 18.86
CA GLU A 555 -30.88 -71.51 17.86
C GLU A 555 -31.74 -70.41 18.52
N LYS A 556 -32.28 -70.64 19.74
CA LYS A 556 -32.97 -69.60 20.51
C LYS A 556 -32.05 -68.44 20.86
N GLN A 557 -30.83 -68.72 21.33
CA GLN A 557 -29.85 -67.69 21.69
C GLN A 557 -29.47 -66.86 20.47
N GLU A 558 -29.27 -67.49 19.31
CA GLU A 558 -29.02 -66.78 18.05
C GLU A 558 -30.16 -65.81 17.70
N GLN A 559 -31.42 -66.22 17.87
CA GLN A 559 -32.56 -65.33 17.64
C GLN A 559 -32.64 -64.19 18.67
N LEU A 560 -32.26 -64.44 19.94
CA LEU A 560 -32.17 -63.39 20.95
C LEU A 560 -31.08 -62.37 20.61
N ASP A 561 -29.91 -62.82 20.17
CA ASP A 561 -28.81 -61.95 19.76
C ASP A 561 -29.20 -61.10 18.53
N ARG A 562 -29.95 -61.70 17.57
CA ARG A 562 -30.53 -60.96 16.44
C ARG A 562 -31.55 -59.90 16.86
N ILE A 563 -32.45 -60.21 17.81
CA ILE A 563 -33.38 -59.23 18.36
C ILE A 563 -32.62 -58.07 18.99
N LEU A 564 -31.56 -58.34 19.77
CA LEU A 564 -30.75 -57.29 20.38
C LEU A 564 -30.10 -56.38 19.34
N ALA A 565 -29.55 -56.95 18.26
CA ALA A 565 -28.97 -56.18 17.15
C ALA A 565 -30.02 -55.30 16.45
N PHE A 566 -31.19 -55.87 16.12
CA PHE A 566 -32.29 -55.12 15.52
C PHE A 566 -32.86 -54.04 16.44
N GLN A 567 -32.91 -54.26 17.75
CA GLN A 567 -33.33 -53.24 18.72
C GLN A 567 -32.35 -52.07 18.79
N GLN A 568 -31.04 -52.33 18.70
CA GLN A 568 -30.03 -51.27 18.63
C GLN A 568 -30.19 -50.44 17.35
N GLU A 569 -30.38 -51.10 16.21
CA GLU A 569 -30.60 -50.43 14.92
C GLU A 569 -31.91 -49.63 14.92
N GLN A 570 -32.99 -50.20 15.44
CA GLN A 570 -34.28 -49.50 15.60
C GLN A 570 -34.14 -48.26 16.48
N THR A 571 -33.41 -48.35 17.60
CA THR A 571 -33.14 -47.22 18.50
C THR A 571 -32.34 -46.14 17.77
N TYR A 572 -31.34 -46.52 16.98
CA TYR A 572 -30.58 -45.58 16.16
C TYR A 572 -31.45 -44.84 15.14
N LEU A 573 -32.31 -45.57 14.41
CA LEU A 573 -33.22 -45.00 13.42
C LEU A 573 -34.28 -44.09 14.07
N LEU A 574 -34.83 -44.47 15.22
CA LEU A 574 -35.73 -43.63 16.01
C LEU A 574 -35.04 -42.34 16.46
N GLY A 575 -33.80 -42.44 16.96
CA GLY A 575 -33.01 -41.27 17.33
C GLY A 575 -32.69 -40.36 16.13
N ALA A 576 -32.44 -40.92 14.95
CA ALA A 576 -32.25 -40.16 13.71
C ALA A 576 -33.54 -39.46 13.26
N ARG A 577 -34.70 -40.13 13.37
CA ARG A 577 -36.02 -39.57 13.08
C ARG A 577 -36.34 -38.38 13.99
N GLU A 578 -36.12 -38.51 15.30
CA GLU A 578 -36.34 -37.43 16.26
C GLU A 578 -35.41 -36.24 15.97
N LYS A 579 -34.11 -36.48 15.79
CA LYS A 579 -33.14 -35.40 15.45
C LYS A 579 -33.51 -34.62 14.19
N ASN A 580 -34.04 -35.29 13.17
CA ASN A 580 -34.45 -34.64 11.93
C ASN A 580 -35.67 -33.72 12.13
N ALA A 581 -36.56 -34.03 13.07
CA ALA A 581 -37.75 -33.24 13.35
C ALA A 581 -37.54 -32.12 14.38
N VAL A 582 -36.53 -32.25 15.25
CA VAL A 582 -36.26 -31.24 16.30
C VAL A 582 -35.95 -29.88 15.69
N GLY A 583 -36.55 -28.83 16.23
CA GLY A 583 -36.22 -27.45 15.87
C GLY A 583 -36.82 -26.98 14.55
N VAL A 584 -37.91 -27.57 14.07
CA VAL A 584 -38.79 -26.92 13.08
C VAL A 584 -39.86 -26.14 13.84
N HIS A 585 -39.85 -24.82 13.69
CA HIS A 585 -40.66 -23.91 14.51
C HIS A 585 -40.98 -22.60 13.77
N CYS A 586 -42.19 -22.10 13.95
CA CYS A 586 -42.66 -20.83 13.41
C CYS A 586 -43.30 -19.98 14.50
N GLU A 587 -42.77 -18.79 14.74
CA GLU A 587 -43.33 -17.79 15.64
C GLU A 587 -43.64 -16.51 14.85
N ILE A 588 -44.87 -16.01 14.98
CA ILE A 588 -45.30 -14.70 14.47
C ILE A 588 -45.91 -13.94 15.64
N GLY A 589 -45.25 -12.86 16.07
CA GLY A 589 -45.68 -12.05 17.20
C GLY A 589 -47.01 -11.34 16.95
N GLU A 590 -47.13 -10.69 15.80
CA GLU A 590 -48.32 -9.96 15.38
C GLU A 590 -48.59 -10.13 13.88
N VAL A 591 -49.83 -10.40 13.50
CA VAL A 591 -50.33 -10.45 12.13
C VAL A 591 -51.22 -9.22 11.92
N ILE A 592 -50.91 -8.44 10.90
CA ILE A 592 -51.60 -7.21 10.51
C ILE A 592 -51.80 -7.26 8.99
N GLY A 593 -52.70 -8.11 8.49
CA GLY A 593 -52.95 -8.33 7.07
C GLY A 593 -52.65 -9.76 6.61
N ASP A 594 -53.16 -10.11 5.43
CA ASP A 594 -53.16 -11.49 4.91
C ASP A 594 -51.81 -12.20 5.09
N THR A 595 -51.82 -13.26 5.90
CA THR A 595 -50.67 -14.13 6.18
C THR A 595 -51.07 -15.59 6.09
N LEU A 596 -50.30 -16.39 5.35
CA LEU A 596 -50.48 -17.83 5.18
C LEU A 596 -49.23 -18.56 5.66
N VAL A 597 -49.38 -19.48 6.61
CA VAL A 597 -48.33 -20.41 7.02
C VAL A 597 -48.72 -21.82 6.63
N ARG A 598 -47.78 -22.54 6.03
CA ARG A 598 -47.96 -23.92 5.57
C ARG A 598 -46.72 -24.75 5.81
N SER A 599 -46.88 -26.05 5.99
CA SER A 599 -45.76 -26.99 5.92
C SER A 599 -45.50 -27.39 4.47
N ARG A 600 -44.25 -27.72 4.17
CA ARG A 600 -43.82 -28.32 2.90
C ARG A 600 -42.79 -29.40 3.19
N LEU A 601 -43.00 -30.57 2.61
CA LEU A 601 -42.01 -31.65 2.69
C LEU A 601 -40.74 -31.26 1.94
N ALA A 602 -39.61 -31.29 2.63
CA ALA A 602 -38.30 -31.00 2.08
C ALA A 602 -37.49 -32.31 1.96
N LEU A 603 -37.34 -32.82 0.73
CA LEU A 603 -36.63 -34.08 0.47
C LEU A 603 -35.13 -33.98 0.79
N ASN A 604 -34.53 -32.82 0.50
CA ASN A 604 -33.09 -32.57 0.70
C ASN A 604 -32.84 -31.25 1.46
N GLY A 605 -33.77 -30.83 2.32
CA GLY A 605 -33.67 -29.55 3.05
C GLY A 605 -33.52 -28.34 2.11
N LEU A 606 -32.65 -27.40 2.47
CA LEU A 606 -32.43 -26.18 1.68
C LEU A 606 -31.78 -26.43 0.32
N SER A 607 -31.12 -27.57 0.12
CA SER A 607 -30.40 -27.86 -1.12
C SER A 607 -31.32 -28.00 -2.35
N GLU A 608 -32.62 -28.24 -2.13
CA GLU A 608 -33.63 -28.20 -3.19
C GLU A 608 -33.62 -26.83 -3.89
N PHE A 609 -33.43 -25.74 -3.14
CA PHE A 609 -33.51 -24.37 -3.64
C PHE A 609 -32.25 -23.89 -4.38
N TYR A 610 -31.15 -24.65 -4.35
CA TYR A 610 -29.84 -24.19 -4.84
C TYR A 610 -29.83 -23.99 -6.36
N LYS A 611 -30.58 -24.82 -7.09
CA LYS A 611 -30.55 -24.85 -8.56
C LYS A 611 -31.68 -24.07 -9.23
N HIS A 612 -32.64 -23.57 -8.45
CA HIS A 612 -33.79 -22.86 -9.02
C HIS A 612 -33.43 -21.43 -9.40
N SER A 613 -33.97 -20.99 -10.55
CA SER A 613 -33.86 -19.60 -10.98
C SER A 613 -34.70 -18.68 -10.09
N VAL A 614 -34.47 -17.37 -10.18
CA VAL A 614 -35.25 -16.36 -9.44
C VAL A 614 -36.75 -16.46 -9.74
N SER A 615 -37.11 -16.68 -11.01
CA SER A 615 -38.51 -16.84 -11.41
C SER A 615 -39.11 -18.12 -10.86
N ASP A 616 -38.37 -19.22 -10.90
CA ASP A 616 -38.86 -20.52 -10.40
C ASP A 616 -39.06 -20.45 -8.89
N LEU A 617 -38.15 -19.82 -8.14
CA LEU A 617 -38.28 -19.66 -6.69
C LEU A 617 -39.50 -18.81 -6.31
N LYS A 618 -39.76 -17.71 -7.03
CA LYS A 618 -40.96 -16.87 -6.82
C LYS A 618 -42.25 -17.67 -6.98
N VAL A 619 -42.28 -18.53 -7.99
CA VAL A 619 -43.41 -19.42 -8.26
C VAL A 619 -43.50 -20.49 -7.16
N LEU A 620 -42.41 -21.20 -6.90
CA LEU A 620 -42.29 -22.30 -5.94
C LEU A 620 -42.71 -21.90 -4.51
N LEU A 621 -42.31 -20.71 -4.05
CA LEU A 621 -42.63 -20.21 -2.71
C LEU A 621 -44.10 -19.81 -2.57
N ARG A 622 -44.78 -19.50 -3.67
CA ARG A 622 -46.17 -18.99 -3.68
C ARG A 622 -47.20 -19.99 -4.20
N GLU A 623 -46.79 -21.02 -4.95
CA GLU A 623 -47.68 -22.06 -5.48
C GLU A 623 -48.28 -22.92 -4.37
N GLN A 624 -49.59 -23.13 -4.38
CA GLN A 624 -50.29 -24.09 -3.52
C GLN A 624 -50.22 -25.49 -4.12
N GLY A 625 -49.12 -26.20 -3.83
CA GLY A 625 -48.91 -27.58 -4.27
C GLY A 625 -49.60 -28.62 -3.39
N VAL A 626 -49.79 -29.82 -3.95
CA VAL A 626 -50.43 -31.01 -3.32
C VAL A 626 -49.68 -31.51 -2.06
N GLN A 627 -48.39 -31.14 -1.91
CA GLN A 627 -47.54 -31.54 -0.78
C GLN A 627 -47.42 -30.44 0.30
N SER A 628 -48.42 -29.57 0.43
CA SER A 628 -48.43 -28.52 1.46
C SER A 628 -49.67 -28.61 2.35
N GLU A 629 -49.48 -28.70 3.67
CA GLU A 629 -50.55 -28.64 4.66
C GLU A 629 -50.64 -27.24 5.23
N ARG A 630 -51.86 -26.72 5.39
CA ARG A 630 -52.08 -25.38 5.93
C ARG A 630 -51.98 -25.40 7.45
N ILE A 631 -51.08 -24.58 8.01
CA ILE A 631 -50.88 -24.42 9.45
C ILE A 631 -51.70 -23.24 9.98
N PHE A 632 -51.65 -22.10 9.28
CA PHE A 632 -52.31 -20.86 9.69
C PHE A 632 -52.74 -20.04 8.47
N THR A 633 -53.89 -19.39 8.54
CA THR A 633 -54.32 -18.38 7.57
C THR A 633 -55.19 -17.36 8.28
N ASN A 634 -54.74 -16.11 8.35
CA ASN A 634 -55.54 -15.02 8.90
C ASN A 634 -54.98 -13.66 8.46
N ASP A 635 -55.74 -12.60 8.73
CA ASP A 635 -55.32 -11.20 8.59
C ASP A 635 -55.10 -10.49 9.93
N GLU A 636 -55.35 -11.15 11.06
CA GLU A 636 -55.03 -10.66 12.40
C GLU A 636 -54.61 -11.78 13.38
N GLY A 637 -53.91 -11.43 14.47
CA GLY A 637 -53.57 -12.34 15.56
C GLY A 637 -52.07 -12.65 15.70
N SER A 638 -51.73 -13.83 16.21
CA SER A 638 -50.35 -14.31 16.41
C SER A 638 -50.27 -15.82 16.19
N LEU A 639 -49.05 -16.35 16.01
CA LEU A 639 -48.79 -17.77 15.80
C LEU A 639 -47.57 -18.22 16.62
N ASP A 640 -47.69 -19.35 17.30
CA ASP A 640 -46.57 -20.12 17.84
C ASP A 640 -46.82 -21.59 17.47
N TRP A 641 -46.08 -22.08 16.47
CA TRP A 641 -46.22 -23.41 15.93
C TRP A 641 -44.92 -24.19 16.05
N ASN A 642 -45.01 -25.42 16.53
CA ASN A 642 -43.91 -26.35 16.63
C ASN A 642 -44.27 -27.62 15.84
N PHE A 643 -43.34 -28.12 15.04
CA PHE A 643 -43.57 -29.37 14.32
C PHE A 643 -43.49 -30.55 15.28
N GLU A 644 -44.56 -31.33 15.32
CA GLU A 644 -44.59 -32.62 16.01
C GLU A 644 -44.54 -33.74 14.98
N LEU A 645 -43.68 -34.73 15.23
CA LEU A 645 -43.65 -35.95 14.41
C LEU A 645 -45.00 -36.66 14.51
N PRO A 646 -45.56 -37.14 13.38
CA PRO A 646 -46.70 -38.04 13.42
C PRO A 646 -46.40 -39.22 14.35
N LYS A 647 -47.31 -39.54 15.27
CA LYS A 647 -47.16 -40.73 16.10
C LYS A 647 -47.16 -41.95 15.19
N MET A 648 -46.16 -42.82 15.31
CA MET A 648 -46.18 -44.08 14.57
C MET A 648 -47.37 -44.90 15.09
N VAL A 649 -48.19 -45.39 14.16
CA VAL A 649 -49.29 -46.28 14.51
C VAL A 649 -48.66 -47.58 14.97
N ASP A 650 -48.87 -47.96 16.23
CA ASP A 650 -48.51 -49.29 16.72
C ASP A 650 -49.18 -50.31 15.81
N SER A 651 -48.39 -50.94 14.92
CA SER A 651 -48.89 -52.03 14.10
C SER A 651 -49.26 -53.19 15.03
N PRO A 652 -50.46 -53.76 14.90
CA PRO A 652 -50.99 -54.77 15.83
C PRO A 652 -50.20 -56.07 15.89
#